data_AF-A0A285KZV3-F1
#
_entry.id   AF-A0A285KZV3-F1
#
_cell.length_a   1.000
_cell.length_b   1.000
_cell.length_c   1.000
_cell.angle_alpha   90.00
_cell.angle_beta   90.00
_cell.angle_gamma   90.00
#
_symmetry.space_group_name_H-M   'P 1'
#
loop_
_entity.id
_entity.type
_entity.pdbx_description
1 polymer ?
#
loop_
_entity_poly.entity_id
_entity_poly.type
_entity_poly.pdbx_seq_one_letter_code
_entity_poly.pdbx_strand_id
1 'polypeptide(L)'
;MTITTTTTNRPGIVALRDPRARDAELTGAKAAALATAAAHGLPVLEGFVLTTAWSHRGDPPEAEWRGLSGAGAKALVVRSSSVSEDGAHQSMAGLFTSVLDVRDWQGFRDAVDEVLASGPPADLGTGVDAAMAVLVQPFLAAGWGGVVFTADPVTGRTDRMMITASRRGPSAVVGGAEGGWTATTTRRGRVTSVATPDADPLPNALRRKVVRLALRAERVFGGALDIEWAIDARGRVILLQARPVTALHGPVRGPVLGPGPLAETFPDPLRPLEQDLWLSPLADGLRVAIDMTGAATPRALHESPVATAVRGIAVADLELLGVVRPRRTLARLLDPRPGARRLGAAMRVGRLAAALPELAQQICERVDTDLAEVPPLAELTDLALLAVLDNARTALTALHGYEALAGMLGGKGESAPTAAEMALSALAAARATGLPEDRVIEELPVVLALIPPRIGPPPRVPEVDTDPLPVGEGAGELALAREALRLRARWVQELGARAAWELGGRLAATGLLDDPGTSTLLSLDELRTAVRYRRLPDDLAERTTPDELALPAEFRLATDGFPIAVSRGRGRADRGIGAGGGVGRGMVHIGDHPPAGSVLVVRHLDPRLAVVVPRLSGLIAETGSPLSHLAILAREYGVPVVVGYPDATRRLPDGAVVQVDGRSGEVRPSIETEEHR
;
A
#
# COMPACT_ATOMS: atom_id res chain seq x y z
N MET A 1 -38.87 9.51 41.87
CA MET A 1 -39.57 10.39 40.91
C MET A 1 -39.21 9.89 39.53
N THR A 2 -40.04 8.99 38.99
CA THR A 2 -39.81 8.31 37.72
C THR A 2 -39.93 9.34 36.61
N ILE A 3 -38.82 9.73 35.99
CA ILE A 3 -38.83 10.61 34.82
C ILE A 3 -39.40 9.78 33.68
N THR A 4 -40.68 9.99 33.42
CA THR A 4 -41.38 9.50 32.23
C THR A 4 -40.71 10.15 31.03
N THR A 5 -39.87 9.41 30.32
CA THR A 5 -39.38 9.79 29.00
C THR A 5 -40.59 9.94 28.09
N THR A 6 -40.92 11.19 27.73
CA THR A 6 -41.84 11.52 26.66
C THR A 6 -41.42 10.79 25.39
N THR A 7 -42.16 9.75 25.01
CA THR A 7 -42.13 9.14 23.68
C THR A 7 -42.51 10.23 22.69
N THR A 8 -41.51 10.87 22.08
CA THR A 8 -41.71 11.76 20.94
C THR A 8 -42.40 10.96 19.83
N ASN A 9 -43.60 11.38 19.44
CA ASN A 9 -44.38 10.80 18.34
C ASN A 9 -43.57 10.90 17.04
N ARG A 10 -42.77 9.86 16.71
CA ARG A 10 -41.96 9.79 15.49
C ARG A 10 -42.91 9.50 14.31
N PRO A 11 -43.08 10.42 13.35
CA PRO A 11 -44.04 10.26 12.25
C PRO A 11 -43.60 9.14 11.30
N GLY A 12 -44.53 8.26 10.90
CA GLY A 12 -44.23 7.18 9.94
C GLY A 12 -43.84 7.70 8.56
N ILE A 13 -44.49 8.75 8.06
CA ILE A 13 -44.23 9.31 6.72
C ILE A 13 -43.88 10.79 6.85
N VAL A 14 -42.83 11.23 6.15
CA VAL A 14 -42.35 12.62 6.18
C VAL A 14 -42.06 13.11 4.77
N ALA A 15 -42.58 14.29 4.40
CA ALA A 15 -42.21 14.95 3.15
C ALA A 15 -40.75 15.44 3.21
N LEU A 16 -40.00 15.36 2.11
CA LEU A 16 -38.58 15.74 2.08
C LEU A 16 -38.32 17.22 2.43
N ARG A 17 -39.34 18.08 2.30
CA ARG A 17 -39.29 19.51 2.67
C ARG A 17 -39.54 19.77 4.15
N ASP A 18 -40.08 18.79 4.87
CA ASP A 18 -40.35 18.91 6.30
C ASP A 18 -39.01 19.06 7.06
N PRO A 19 -38.91 19.97 8.04
CA PRO A 19 -37.70 20.11 8.86
C PRO A 19 -37.25 18.80 9.52
N ARG A 20 -38.20 17.91 9.87
CA ARG A 20 -37.92 16.59 10.48
C ARG A 20 -37.22 15.64 9.52
N ALA A 21 -37.33 15.85 8.21
CA ALA A 21 -36.64 15.03 7.21
C ALA A 21 -35.12 15.22 7.22
N ARG A 22 -34.58 16.14 8.04
CA ARG A 22 -33.14 16.35 8.21
C ARG A 22 -32.54 15.48 9.32
N ASP A 23 -33.37 14.80 10.09
CA ASP A 23 -32.93 13.86 11.11
C ASP A 23 -32.52 12.53 10.46
N ALA A 24 -31.22 12.23 10.49
CA ALA A 24 -30.65 11.03 9.91
C ALA A 24 -31.08 9.75 10.65
N GLU A 25 -31.40 9.82 11.95
CA GLU A 25 -31.93 8.66 12.69
C GLU A 25 -33.37 8.31 12.27
N LEU A 26 -34.12 9.31 11.82
CA LEU A 26 -35.51 9.15 11.39
C LEU A 26 -35.63 8.77 9.91
N THR A 27 -34.83 9.39 9.05
CA THR A 27 -34.98 9.29 7.58
C THR A 27 -33.81 8.63 6.86
N GLY A 28 -32.77 8.23 7.60
CA GLY A 28 -31.52 7.74 7.04
C GLY A 28 -30.65 8.86 6.47
N ALA A 29 -29.36 8.58 6.30
CA ALA A 29 -28.34 9.58 5.93
C ALA A 29 -28.61 10.24 4.56
N LYS A 30 -29.02 9.45 3.56
CA LYS A 30 -29.28 9.92 2.19
C LYS A 30 -30.44 10.91 2.14
N ALA A 31 -31.59 10.57 2.74
CA ALA A 31 -32.74 11.45 2.74
C ALA A 31 -32.49 12.72 3.56
N ALA A 32 -31.82 12.59 4.71
CA ALA A 32 -31.41 13.72 5.55
C ALA A 32 -30.49 14.69 4.81
N ALA A 33 -29.53 14.19 4.04
CA ALA A 33 -28.66 15.00 3.20
C ALA A 33 -29.47 15.76 2.12
N LEU A 34 -30.41 15.10 1.45
CA LEU A 34 -31.25 15.75 0.43
C LEU A 34 -32.20 16.80 1.02
N ALA A 35 -32.80 16.53 2.19
CA ALA A 35 -33.64 17.49 2.90
C ALA A 35 -32.83 18.73 3.34
N THR A 36 -31.60 18.51 3.82
CA THR A 36 -30.66 19.59 4.19
C THR A 36 -30.28 20.42 2.96
N ALA A 37 -30.00 19.76 1.83
CA ALA A 37 -29.71 20.44 0.58
C ALA A 37 -30.90 21.28 0.08
N ALA A 38 -32.12 20.73 0.14
CA ALA A 38 -33.35 21.42 -0.22
C ALA A 38 -33.56 22.69 0.60
N ALA A 39 -33.35 22.60 1.91
CA ALA A 39 -33.50 23.71 2.85
C ALA A 39 -32.58 24.90 2.54
N HIS A 40 -31.41 24.63 1.94
CA HIS A 40 -30.44 25.64 1.53
C HIS A 40 -30.58 26.06 0.06
N GLY A 41 -31.70 25.72 -0.58
CA GLY A 41 -32.02 26.13 -1.95
C GLY A 41 -31.19 25.43 -3.03
N LEU A 42 -30.63 24.26 -2.74
CA LEU A 42 -30.04 23.40 -3.76
C LEU A 42 -31.17 22.71 -4.57
N PRO A 43 -30.99 22.53 -5.88
CA PRO A 43 -31.98 21.89 -6.73
C PRO A 43 -32.01 20.38 -6.48
N VAL A 44 -32.91 19.92 -5.62
CA VAL A 44 -33.20 18.51 -5.37
C VAL A 44 -34.57 18.14 -5.93
N LEU A 45 -34.81 16.85 -6.17
CA LEU A 45 -36.15 16.35 -6.49
C LEU A 45 -37.05 16.43 -5.25
N GLU A 46 -38.33 16.75 -5.46
CA GLU A 46 -39.36 16.58 -4.45
C GLU A 46 -39.54 15.10 -4.11
N GLY A 47 -40.08 14.78 -2.94
CA GLY A 47 -40.26 13.40 -2.51
C GLY A 47 -40.77 13.31 -1.08
N PHE A 48 -40.93 12.08 -0.62
CA PHE A 48 -41.26 11.75 0.77
C PHE A 48 -40.45 10.53 1.23
N VAL A 49 -40.41 10.32 2.53
CA VAL A 49 -39.66 9.26 3.18
C VAL A 49 -40.61 8.43 4.03
N LEU A 50 -40.60 7.11 3.84
CA LEU A 50 -41.08 6.16 4.83
C LEU A 50 -39.97 6.04 5.87
N THR A 51 -40.21 6.58 7.06
CA THR A 51 -39.19 6.72 8.10
C THR A 51 -38.83 5.38 8.74
N THR A 52 -37.79 5.37 9.56
CA THR A 52 -37.42 4.22 10.41
C THR A 52 -38.52 3.82 11.41
N ALA A 53 -39.50 4.70 11.66
CA ALA A 53 -40.66 4.42 12.50
C ALA A 53 -41.87 3.86 11.71
N TRP A 54 -41.79 3.79 10.37
CA TRP A 54 -42.86 3.28 9.53
C TRP A 54 -42.91 1.75 9.51
N SER A 55 -44.10 1.19 9.43
CA SER A 55 -44.33 -0.24 9.22
C SER A 55 -45.59 -0.45 8.39
N HIS A 56 -45.76 -1.64 7.80
CA HIS A 56 -46.99 -2.01 7.08
C HIS A 56 -48.28 -1.95 7.92
N ARG A 57 -48.17 -1.84 9.24
CA ARG A 57 -49.30 -1.68 10.17
C ARG A 57 -49.64 -0.21 10.47
N GLY A 58 -48.80 0.73 10.03
CA GLY A 58 -49.01 2.17 10.16
C GLY A 58 -49.81 2.77 9.00
N ASP A 59 -49.70 4.09 8.83
CA ASP A 59 -50.42 4.81 7.77
C ASP A 59 -49.97 4.36 6.36
N PRO A 60 -50.91 4.03 5.45
CA PRO A 60 -50.57 3.63 4.10
C PRO A 60 -50.10 4.85 3.28
N PRO A 61 -48.95 4.77 2.58
CA PRO A 61 -48.39 5.89 1.81
C PRO A 61 -49.13 6.17 0.49
N GLU A 62 -50.38 5.73 0.35
CA GLU A 62 -51.13 5.79 -0.91
C GLU A 62 -51.47 7.23 -1.29
N ALA A 63 -51.77 8.09 -0.32
CA ALA A 63 -52.06 9.50 -0.57
C ALA A 63 -50.81 10.23 -1.11
N GLU A 64 -49.66 9.99 -0.51
CA GLU A 64 -48.36 10.54 -0.89
C GLU A 64 -47.91 10.00 -2.25
N TRP A 65 -48.07 8.69 -2.48
CA TRP A 65 -47.82 8.06 -3.78
C TRP A 65 -48.70 8.65 -4.88
N ARG A 66 -50.03 8.77 -4.67
CA ARG A 66 -50.95 9.38 -5.64
C ARG A 66 -50.60 10.82 -5.92
N GLY A 67 -50.26 11.60 -4.88
CA GLY A 67 -49.86 13.00 -5.01
C GLY A 67 -48.56 13.19 -5.79
N LEU A 68 -47.54 12.38 -5.50
CA LEU A 68 -46.21 12.50 -6.14
C LEU A 68 -46.22 11.97 -7.58
N SER A 69 -46.86 10.83 -7.82
CA SER A 69 -46.95 10.18 -9.15
C SER A 69 -48.02 10.80 -10.06
N GLY A 70 -48.99 11.52 -9.50
CA GLY A 70 -50.21 11.89 -10.23
C GLY A 70 -51.04 10.66 -10.61
N ALA A 71 -51.22 9.74 -9.66
CA ALA A 71 -51.86 8.43 -9.85
C ALA A 71 -51.24 7.60 -10.99
N GLY A 72 -49.90 7.54 -11.04
CA GLY A 72 -49.13 6.74 -12.01
C GLY A 72 -48.80 7.45 -13.32
N ALA A 73 -49.18 8.72 -13.50
CA ALA A 73 -48.79 9.51 -14.66
C ALA A 73 -47.27 9.78 -14.74
N LYS A 74 -46.60 9.83 -13.58
CA LYS A 74 -45.14 9.96 -13.43
C LYS A 74 -44.61 8.72 -12.75
N ALA A 75 -43.58 8.14 -13.34
CA ALA A 75 -42.83 7.08 -12.69
C ALA A 75 -42.07 7.62 -11.46
N LEU A 76 -41.91 6.77 -10.46
CA LEU A 76 -41.18 7.03 -9.22
C LEU A 76 -39.92 6.18 -9.14
N VAL A 77 -39.05 6.56 -8.22
CA VAL A 77 -37.84 5.87 -7.80
C VAL A 77 -37.95 5.64 -6.30
N VAL A 78 -37.72 4.40 -5.89
CA VAL A 78 -37.75 3.96 -4.49
C VAL A 78 -36.33 3.55 -4.10
N ARG A 79 -35.74 4.24 -3.11
CA ARG A 79 -34.34 4.09 -2.71
C ARG A 79 -34.25 3.80 -1.23
N SER A 80 -33.35 2.91 -0.86
CA SER A 80 -32.91 2.74 0.53
C SER A 80 -32.20 4.00 1.04
N SER A 81 -32.39 4.26 2.34
CA SER A 81 -31.74 5.31 3.12
C SER A 81 -31.51 4.77 4.53
N SER A 82 -30.34 4.19 4.78
CA SER A 82 -30.00 3.61 6.09
C SER A 82 -29.48 4.66 7.07
N VAL A 83 -29.65 4.40 8.38
CA VAL A 83 -29.07 5.20 9.47
C VAL A 83 -27.55 5.04 9.59
N SER A 84 -27.00 3.90 9.15
CA SER A 84 -25.59 3.51 9.35
C SER A 84 -24.79 3.39 8.04
N GLU A 85 -25.32 3.90 6.92
CA GLU A 85 -24.64 3.86 5.61
C GLU A 85 -23.32 4.66 5.57
N ASP A 86 -23.16 5.67 6.44
CA ASP A 86 -22.08 6.66 6.41
C ASP A 86 -21.34 6.81 7.77
N GLY A 87 -20.86 5.72 8.35
CA GLY A 87 -19.98 5.75 9.52
C GLY A 87 -18.55 6.18 9.17
N ALA A 88 -17.83 6.83 10.10
CA ALA A 88 -16.43 7.28 9.91
C ALA A 88 -15.43 6.15 9.57
N HIS A 89 -15.83 4.88 9.72
CA HIS A 89 -14.98 3.71 9.53
C HIS A 89 -15.54 2.66 8.56
N GLN A 90 -16.72 2.85 7.94
CA GLN A 90 -17.30 1.85 7.03
C GLN A 90 -18.09 2.53 5.92
N SER A 91 -17.74 2.23 4.67
CA SER A 91 -18.51 2.60 3.47
C SER A 91 -19.18 1.35 2.93
N MET A 92 -20.47 1.18 3.20
CA MET A 92 -21.28 0.04 2.74
C MET A 92 -21.73 0.23 1.28
N ALA A 93 -20.78 0.50 0.38
CA ALA A 93 -21.06 0.74 -1.03
C ALA A 93 -21.47 -0.56 -1.74
N GLY A 94 -22.64 -0.57 -2.36
CA GLY A 94 -23.12 -1.69 -3.19
C GLY A 94 -24.13 -2.65 -2.53
N LEU A 95 -24.48 -2.44 -1.26
CA LEU A 95 -25.41 -3.31 -0.51
C LEU A 95 -26.88 -2.82 -0.52
N PHE A 96 -27.17 -1.71 -1.19
CA PHE A 96 -28.44 -0.99 -1.05
C PHE A 96 -29.21 -0.93 -2.38
N THR A 97 -30.42 -1.50 -2.40
CA THR A 97 -31.26 -1.59 -3.60
C THR A 97 -31.94 -0.26 -3.93
N SER A 98 -32.05 0.07 -5.23
CA SER A 98 -32.87 1.16 -5.74
C SER A 98 -33.71 0.68 -6.91
N VAL A 99 -35.04 0.74 -6.79
CA VAL A 99 -35.97 0.32 -7.83
C VAL A 99 -36.39 1.53 -8.66
N LEU A 100 -36.20 1.44 -9.97
CA LEU A 100 -36.44 2.53 -10.93
C LEU A 100 -37.73 2.32 -11.73
N ASP A 101 -38.28 3.39 -12.30
CA ASP A 101 -39.47 3.40 -13.18
C ASP A 101 -40.75 2.76 -12.60
N VAL A 102 -41.02 3.00 -11.31
CA VAL A 102 -42.19 2.46 -10.60
C VAL A 102 -43.44 3.29 -10.91
N ARG A 103 -44.47 2.68 -11.53
CA ARG A 103 -45.62 3.42 -12.09
C ARG A 103 -46.97 3.15 -11.44
N ASP A 104 -47.25 1.91 -11.07
CA ASP A 104 -48.52 1.53 -10.46
C ASP A 104 -48.37 1.29 -8.95
N TRP A 105 -49.52 1.16 -8.28
CA TRP A 105 -49.57 1.02 -6.83
C TRP A 105 -48.99 -0.31 -6.33
N GLN A 106 -49.19 -1.41 -7.08
CA GLN A 106 -48.68 -2.71 -6.69
C GLN A 106 -47.16 -2.74 -6.82
N GLY A 107 -46.62 -2.31 -7.94
CA GLY A 107 -45.18 -2.18 -8.16
C GLY A 107 -44.51 -1.22 -7.17
N PHE A 108 -45.22 -0.20 -6.68
CA PHE A 108 -44.73 0.64 -5.60
C PHE A 108 -44.58 -0.12 -4.28
N ARG A 109 -45.58 -0.94 -3.91
CA ARG A 109 -45.50 -1.77 -2.70
C ARG A 109 -44.37 -2.79 -2.82
N ASP A 110 -44.29 -3.48 -3.95
CA ASP A 110 -43.25 -4.48 -4.21
C ASP A 110 -41.85 -3.84 -4.14
N ALA A 111 -41.68 -2.64 -4.69
CA ALA A 111 -40.43 -1.88 -4.61
C ALA A 111 -40.06 -1.44 -3.18
N VAL A 112 -41.05 -1.08 -2.35
CA VAL A 112 -40.83 -0.77 -0.93
C VAL A 112 -40.37 -2.02 -0.18
N ASP A 113 -41.02 -3.16 -0.42
CA ASP A 113 -40.69 -4.44 0.21
C ASP A 113 -39.28 -4.90 -0.17
N GLU A 114 -38.91 -4.77 -1.45
CA GLU A 114 -37.57 -5.09 -1.96
C GLU A 114 -36.50 -4.21 -1.31
N VAL A 115 -36.76 -2.90 -1.17
CA VAL A 115 -35.82 -1.97 -0.55
C VAL A 115 -35.67 -2.26 0.95
N LEU A 116 -36.75 -2.57 1.67
CA LEU A 116 -36.67 -2.95 3.08
C LEU A 116 -35.95 -4.28 3.29
N ALA A 117 -36.16 -5.25 2.39
CA ALA A 117 -35.46 -6.54 2.42
C ALA A 117 -33.97 -6.44 2.07
N SER A 118 -33.53 -5.35 1.45
CA SER A 118 -32.11 -5.10 1.13
C SER A 118 -31.26 -4.63 2.32
N GLY A 119 -31.87 -4.38 3.50
CA GLY A 119 -31.12 -4.08 4.73
C GLY A 119 -30.33 -5.30 5.25
N PRO A 120 -29.25 -5.09 6.04
CA PRO A 120 -28.49 -6.20 6.60
C PRO A 120 -29.36 -7.06 7.55
N PRO A 121 -29.19 -8.40 7.57
CA PRO A 121 -29.92 -9.26 8.50
C PRO A 121 -29.62 -8.88 9.95
N ALA A 122 -30.62 -8.97 10.83
CA ALA A 122 -30.51 -8.61 12.25
C ALA A 122 -29.43 -9.40 13.04
N ASP A 123 -28.89 -10.49 12.51
CA ASP A 123 -28.00 -11.43 13.21
C ASP A 123 -26.48 -11.22 12.99
N LEU A 124 -26.03 -10.17 12.29
CA LEU A 124 -24.60 -9.88 12.13
C LEU A 124 -24.03 -9.09 13.33
N GLY A 125 -24.07 -9.66 14.53
CA GLY A 125 -23.15 -9.46 15.68
C GLY A 125 -22.62 -8.05 16.06
N THR A 126 -23.13 -6.96 15.50
CA THR A 126 -22.57 -5.59 15.60
C THR A 126 -23.32 -4.71 16.59
N GLY A 127 -24.39 -5.21 17.22
CA GLY A 127 -25.10 -4.52 18.30
C GLY A 127 -25.86 -3.25 17.90
N VAL A 128 -26.03 -2.98 16.60
CA VAL A 128 -26.79 -1.84 16.08
C VAL A 128 -27.88 -2.34 15.14
N ASP A 129 -29.14 -2.22 15.55
CA ASP A 129 -30.30 -2.36 14.65
C ASP A 129 -30.14 -1.36 13.50
N ALA A 130 -29.79 -1.83 12.30
CA ALA A 130 -29.64 -0.98 11.12
C ALA A 130 -31.03 -0.62 10.56
N ALA A 131 -31.74 0.29 11.25
CA ALA A 131 -33.05 0.76 10.83
C ALA A 131 -32.98 1.36 9.41
N MET A 132 -33.81 0.85 8.49
CA MET A 132 -33.86 1.28 7.09
C MET A 132 -35.05 2.21 6.86
N ALA A 133 -34.80 3.39 6.27
CA ALA A 133 -35.84 4.26 5.73
C ALA A 133 -35.92 4.13 4.20
N VAL A 134 -37.07 4.46 3.63
CA VAL A 134 -37.32 4.38 2.18
C VAL A 134 -37.59 5.76 1.62
N LEU A 135 -36.70 6.25 0.77
CA LEU A 135 -36.83 7.52 0.05
C LEU A 135 -37.56 7.31 -1.28
N VAL A 136 -38.63 8.07 -1.49
CA VAL A 136 -39.45 8.03 -2.70
C VAL A 136 -39.38 9.37 -3.43
N GLN A 137 -38.94 9.36 -4.69
CA GLN A 137 -38.80 10.56 -5.54
C GLN A 137 -39.32 10.31 -6.96
N PRO A 138 -39.67 11.33 -7.75
CA PRO A 138 -39.96 11.16 -9.18
C PRO A 138 -38.77 10.58 -9.94
N PHE A 139 -39.03 9.67 -10.87
CA PHE A 139 -38.02 9.20 -11.81
C PHE A 139 -37.62 10.34 -12.76
N LEU A 140 -36.33 10.62 -12.84
CA LEU A 140 -35.78 11.65 -13.70
C LEU A 140 -35.15 11.03 -14.96
N ALA A 141 -35.86 11.11 -16.08
CA ALA A 141 -35.31 10.80 -17.40
C ALA A 141 -34.27 11.87 -17.78
N ALA A 142 -33.00 11.61 -17.51
CA ALA A 142 -31.91 12.57 -17.67
C ALA A 142 -31.13 12.33 -18.96
N GLY A 143 -30.87 13.40 -19.73
CA GLY A 143 -30.02 13.32 -20.94
C GLY A 143 -28.52 13.29 -20.63
N TRP A 144 -28.15 13.68 -19.41
CA TRP A 144 -26.80 13.60 -18.86
C TRP A 144 -26.89 13.37 -17.35
N GLY A 145 -26.01 12.53 -16.80
CA GLY A 145 -25.84 12.39 -15.36
C GLY A 145 -24.48 11.83 -15.01
N GLY A 146 -24.17 11.79 -13.73
CA GLY A 146 -22.93 11.21 -13.24
C GLY A 146 -22.58 11.67 -11.85
N VAL A 147 -21.29 11.67 -11.56
CA VAL A 147 -20.72 11.90 -10.23
C VAL A 147 -19.71 13.03 -10.28
N VAL A 148 -19.65 13.85 -9.23
CA VAL A 148 -18.59 14.84 -9.03
C VAL A 148 -18.04 14.76 -7.62
N PHE A 149 -16.72 14.56 -7.52
CA PHE A 149 -15.98 14.74 -6.28
C PHE A 149 -15.46 16.18 -6.20
N THR A 150 -15.74 16.87 -5.10
CA THR A 150 -15.29 18.28 -4.91
C THR A 150 -13.83 18.40 -4.48
N ALA A 151 -13.21 17.27 -4.17
CA ALA A 151 -11.77 17.09 -4.03
C ALA A 151 -11.31 15.91 -4.90
N ASP A 152 -10.01 15.81 -5.15
CA ASP A 152 -9.42 14.63 -5.78
C ASP A 152 -9.46 13.44 -4.80
N PRO A 153 -10.24 12.37 -5.09
CA PRO A 153 -10.40 11.25 -4.16
C PRO A 153 -9.13 10.40 -4.02
N VAL A 154 -8.15 10.57 -4.92
CA VAL A 154 -6.88 9.83 -4.88
C VAL A 154 -5.83 10.63 -4.13
N THR A 155 -5.71 11.94 -4.42
CA THR A 155 -4.62 12.77 -3.86
C THR A 155 -5.02 13.64 -2.68
N GLY A 156 -6.30 13.64 -2.28
CA GLY A 156 -6.84 14.49 -1.21
C GLY A 156 -6.88 15.99 -1.56
N ARG A 157 -6.52 16.38 -2.79
CA ARG A 157 -6.39 17.78 -3.18
C ARG A 157 -7.75 18.44 -3.38
N THR A 158 -8.01 19.48 -2.59
CA THR A 158 -9.26 20.27 -2.61
C THR A 158 -9.27 21.39 -3.64
N ASP A 159 -8.13 21.71 -4.27
CA ASP A 159 -8.01 22.78 -5.27
C ASP A 159 -8.46 22.36 -6.69
N ARG A 160 -8.87 21.10 -6.84
CA ARG A 160 -9.38 20.51 -8.08
C ARG A 160 -10.56 19.59 -7.78
N MET A 161 -11.32 19.26 -8.82
CA MET A 161 -12.52 18.41 -8.75
C MET A 161 -12.41 17.31 -9.80
N MET A 162 -13.01 16.16 -9.54
CA MET A 162 -13.11 15.05 -10.51
C MET A 162 -14.56 14.87 -10.92
N ILE A 163 -14.83 14.90 -12.22
CA ILE A 163 -16.19 14.76 -12.78
C ILE A 163 -16.20 13.53 -13.67
N THR A 164 -17.15 12.64 -13.43
CA THR A 164 -17.52 11.55 -14.33
C THR A 164 -18.92 11.80 -14.85
N ALA A 165 -19.11 11.73 -16.18
CA ALA A 165 -20.38 12.04 -16.82
C ALA A 165 -20.73 11.02 -17.92
N SER A 166 -22.01 10.69 -18.03
CA SER A 166 -22.56 9.81 -19.06
C SER A 166 -23.86 10.37 -19.63
N ARG A 167 -24.13 10.08 -20.91
CA ARG A 167 -25.40 10.39 -21.59
C ARG A 167 -26.53 9.43 -21.24
N ARG A 168 -26.20 8.27 -20.65
CA ARG A 168 -27.17 7.25 -20.20
C ARG A 168 -27.68 7.50 -18.76
N GLY A 169 -27.32 8.64 -18.16
CA GLY A 169 -27.73 9.01 -16.81
C GLY A 169 -26.75 8.56 -15.72
N PRO A 170 -27.08 8.83 -14.43
CA PRO A 170 -26.18 8.61 -13.30
C PRO A 170 -25.99 7.12 -12.95
N SER A 171 -26.99 6.26 -13.16
CA SER A 171 -26.93 4.82 -12.86
C SER A 171 -25.85 4.09 -13.67
N ALA A 172 -25.60 4.53 -14.91
CA ALA A 172 -24.54 4.00 -15.75
C ALA A 172 -23.11 4.31 -15.22
N VAL A 173 -22.96 5.34 -14.39
CA VAL A 173 -21.67 5.74 -13.79
C VAL A 173 -21.42 5.05 -12.46
N VAL A 174 -22.48 4.89 -11.65
CA VAL A 174 -22.38 4.32 -10.30
C VAL A 174 -22.30 2.78 -10.32
N GLY A 175 -22.89 2.12 -11.32
CA GLY A 175 -22.89 0.66 -11.46
C GLY A 175 -21.63 0.04 -12.08
N GLY A 176 -20.59 0.81 -12.38
CA GLY A 176 -19.30 0.32 -12.88
C GLY A 176 -19.30 -0.37 -14.26
N ALA A 177 -20.46 -0.50 -14.92
CA ALA A 177 -20.62 -1.34 -16.10
C ALA A 177 -20.14 -0.71 -17.42
N GLU A 178 -20.06 0.62 -17.56
CA GLU A 178 -19.61 1.27 -18.82
C GLU A 178 -18.95 2.64 -18.60
N GLY A 179 -17.89 2.93 -19.38
CA GLY A 179 -17.00 4.09 -19.24
C GLY A 179 -17.64 5.45 -19.56
N GLY A 180 -17.97 6.23 -18.53
CA GLY A 180 -18.32 7.65 -18.64
C GLY A 180 -17.09 8.55 -18.83
N TRP A 181 -17.30 9.74 -19.41
CA TRP A 181 -16.25 10.74 -19.54
C TRP A 181 -15.80 11.23 -18.17
N THR A 182 -14.55 10.94 -17.83
CA THR A 182 -13.90 11.24 -16.57
C THR A 182 -12.80 12.27 -16.77
N ALA A 183 -12.90 13.40 -16.07
CA ALA A 183 -11.91 14.46 -16.16
C ALA A 183 -11.66 15.17 -14.82
N THR A 184 -10.41 15.58 -14.64
CA THR A 184 -10.03 16.48 -13.54
C THR A 184 -10.20 17.92 -14.01
N THR A 185 -10.81 18.75 -13.16
CA THR A 185 -11.07 20.15 -13.44
C THR A 185 -10.58 21.04 -12.31
N THR A 186 -10.27 22.30 -12.63
CA THR A 186 -10.11 23.32 -11.59
C THR A 186 -11.48 23.61 -10.96
N ARG A 187 -11.49 24.26 -9.78
CA ARG A 187 -12.73 24.75 -9.15
C ARG A 187 -13.50 25.78 -9.98
N ARG A 188 -12.95 26.24 -11.12
CA ARG A 188 -13.67 27.09 -12.11
C ARG A 188 -14.26 26.29 -13.28
N GLY A 189 -14.09 24.96 -13.29
CA GLY A 189 -14.55 24.08 -14.36
C GLY A 189 -13.67 24.06 -15.61
N ARG A 190 -12.40 24.50 -15.51
CA ARG A 190 -11.40 24.31 -16.57
C ARG A 190 -10.84 22.90 -16.48
N VAL A 191 -10.92 22.13 -17.55
CA VAL A 191 -10.35 20.77 -17.62
C VAL A 191 -8.83 20.87 -17.58
N THR A 192 -8.19 20.10 -16.70
CA THR A 192 -6.72 20.01 -16.57
C THR A 192 -6.19 18.69 -17.12
N SER A 193 -6.95 17.61 -17.01
CA SER A 193 -6.61 16.28 -17.52
C SER A 193 -7.89 15.49 -17.78
N VAL A 194 -7.85 14.60 -18.76
CA VAL A 194 -8.95 13.68 -19.12
C VAL A 194 -8.42 12.27 -18.96
N ALA A 195 -9.11 11.44 -18.16
CA ALA A 195 -8.72 10.05 -17.90
C ALA A 195 -9.25 9.10 -19.00
N THR A 196 -10.41 9.42 -19.56
CA THR A 196 -11.10 8.65 -20.61
C THR A 196 -11.27 9.53 -21.86
N PRO A 197 -10.23 9.69 -22.69
CA PRO A 197 -10.27 10.58 -23.85
C PRO A 197 -11.27 10.11 -24.93
N ASP A 198 -11.56 8.81 -24.97
CA ASP A 198 -12.41 8.18 -25.99
C ASP A 198 -13.92 8.29 -25.70
N ALA A 199 -14.30 8.84 -24.53
CA ALA A 199 -15.70 9.03 -24.13
C ALA A 199 -16.23 10.43 -24.46
N ASP A 200 -17.54 10.54 -24.72
CA ASP A 200 -18.23 11.80 -25.05
C ASP A 200 -18.02 12.87 -23.94
N PRO A 201 -17.33 13.99 -24.21
CA PRO A 201 -17.02 14.96 -23.18
C PRO A 201 -18.24 15.77 -22.73
N LEU A 202 -18.36 16.00 -21.43
CA LEU A 202 -19.41 16.86 -20.87
C LEU A 202 -19.28 18.30 -21.43
N PRO A 203 -20.31 18.83 -22.11
CA PRO A 203 -20.26 20.18 -22.68
C PRO A 203 -19.90 21.25 -21.64
N ASN A 204 -19.07 22.22 -22.03
CA ASN A 204 -18.54 23.25 -21.12
C ASN A 204 -19.63 24.00 -20.34
N ALA A 205 -20.73 24.36 -21.02
CA ALA A 205 -21.86 25.04 -20.39
C ALA A 205 -22.51 24.20 -19.26
N LEU A 206 -22.65 22.89 -19.47
CA LEU A 206 -23.20 21.95 -18.50
C LEU A 206 -22.20 21.69 -17.37
N ARG A 207 -20.93 21.46 -17.70
CA ARG A 207 -19.85 21.30 -16.73
C ARG A 207 -19.75 22.47 -15.75
N ARG A 208 -19.86 23.71 -16.23
CA ARG A 208 -19.90 24.91 -15.35
C ARG A 208 -21.12 24.94 -14.43
N LYS A 209 -22.26 24.37 -14.84
CA LYS A 209 -23.44 24.23 -13.97
C LYS A 209 -23.19 23.18 -12.89
N VAL A 210 -22.62 22.03 -13.24
CA VAL A 210 -22.25 20.96 -12.29
C VAL A 210 -21.25 21.47 -11.25
N VAL A 211 -20.18 22.14 -11.68
CA VAL A 211 -19.19 22.74 -10.76
C VAL A 211 -19.84 23.76 -9.82
N ARG A 212 -20.74 24.61 -10.33
CA ARG A 212 -21.45 25.57 -9.47
C ARG A 212 -22.36 24.89 -8.46
N LEU A 213 -23.06 23.82 -8.85
CA LEU A 213 -23.88 23.02 -7.93
C LEU A 213 -22.99 22.43 -6.82
N ALA A 214 -21.90 21.78 -7.22
CA ALA A 214 -20.98 21.10 -6.32
C ALA A 214 -20.35 22.05 -5.29
N LEU A 215 -19.89 23.23 -5.72
CA LEU A 215 -19.35 24.27 -4.82
C LEU A 215 -20.40 24.91 -3.90
N ARG A 216 -21.68 24.89 -4.29
CA ARG A 216 -22.77 25.33 -3.40
C ARG A 216 -23.06 24.25 -2.37
N ALA A 217 -23.11 22.98 -2.78
CA ALA A 217 -23.28 21.84 -1.89
C ALA A 217 -22.14 21.76 -0.86
N GLU A 218 -20.88 21.83 -1.31
CA GLU A 218 -19.71 21.78 -0.42
C GLU A 218 -19.76 22.87 0.68
N ARG A 219 -20.26 24.06 0.36
CA ARG A 219 -20.47 25.14 1.36
C ARG A 219 -21.59 24.85 2.35
N VAL A 220 -22.64 24.13 1.92
CA VAL A 220 -23.76 23.73 2.80
C VAL A 220 -23.31 22.65 3.78
N PHE A 221 -22.51 21.69 3.32
CA PHE A 221 -22.08 20.55 4.13
C PHE A 221 -20.72 20.75 4.84
N GLY A 222 -19.99 21.84 4.55
CA GLY A 222 -18.78 22.23 5.28
C GLY A 222 -17.53 21.39 5.00
N GLY A 223 -17.55 20.53 3.98
CA GLY A 223 -16.46 19.61 3.65
C GLY A 223 -16.56 19.10 2.22
N ALA A 224 -15.55 18.39 1.75
CA ALA A 224 -15.55 17.84 0.40
C ALA A 224 -16.56 16.71 0.25
N LEU A 225 -17.22 16.70 -0.92
CA LEU A 225 -18.37 15.85 -1.19
C LEU A 225 -18.17 14.97 -2.43
N ASP A 226 -18.76 13.79 -2.36
CA ASP A 226 -19.17 12.96 -3.48
C ASP A 226 -20.64 13.27 -3.80
N ILE A 227 -20.92 13.72 -5.03
CA ILE A 227 -22.24 14.21 -5.43
C ILE A 227 -22.70 13.48 -6.69
N GLU A 228 -23.83 12.79 -6.59
CA GLU A 228 -24.57 12.30 -7.75
C GLU A 228 -25.46 13.42 -8.31
N TRP A 229 -25.40 13.61 -9.61
CA TRP A 229 -26.14 14.67 -10.29
C TRP A 229 -26.72 14.18 -11.62
N ALA A 230 -27.79 14.86 -12.05
CA ALA A 230 -28.41 14.63 -13.34
C ALA A 230 -28.91 15.95 -13.95
N ILE A 231 -29.09 15.96 -15.26
CA ILE A 231 -29.61 17.10 -16.00
C ILE A 231 -31.04 16.79 -16.44
N ASP A 232 -31.99 17.61 -15.97
CA ASP A 232 -33.38 17.49 -16.35
C ASP A 232 -33.62 17.94 -17.81
N ALA A 233 -34.82 17.65 -18.33
CA ALA A 233 -35.23 18.06 -19.69
C ALA A 233 -35.17 19.59 -19.93
N ARG A 234 -35.12 20.41 -18.87
CA ARG A 234 -35.00 21.88 -18.93
C ARG A 234 -33.54 22.34 -18.86
N GLY A 235 -32.58 21.42 -18.81
CA GLY A 235 -31.15 21.72 -18.72
C GLY A 235 -30.70 22.23 -17.35
N ARG A 236 -31.47 21.96 -16.29
CA ARG A 236 -31.08 22.25 -14.89
C ARG A 236 -30.35 21.05 -14.31
N VAL A 237 -29.30 21.32 -13.52
CA VAL A 237 -28.57 20.27 -12.80
C VAL A 237 -29.29 20.03 -11.48
N ILE A 238 -29.70 18.78 -11.27
CA ILE A 238 -30.40 18.30 -10.09
C ILE A 238 -29.41 17.47 -9.26
N LEU A 239 -29.37 17.74 -7.95
CA LEU A 239 -28.63 16.97 -6.96
C LEU A 239 -29.48 15.75 -6.57
N LEU A 240 -28.94 14.56 -6.82
CA LEU A 240 -29.60 13.28 -6.55
C LEU A 240 -29.08 12.61 -5.27
N GLN A 241 -27.85 12.94 -4.87
CA GLN A 241 -27.21 12.47 -3.65
C GLN A 241 -26.03 13.39 -3.31
N ALA A 242 -25.72 13.54 -2.02
CA ALA A 242 -24.50 14.17 -1.56
C ALA A 242 -23.98 13.41 -0.33
N ARG A 243 -22.71 13.00 -0.36
CA ARG A 243 -22.03 12.28 0.72
C ARG A 243 -20.68 12.95 1.03
N PRO A 244 -20.24 12.99 2.29
CA PRO A 244 -18.86 13.37 2.61
C PRO A 244 -17.86 12.42 1.96
N VAL A 245 -16.74 12.93 1.45
CA VAL A 245 -15.64 12.06 1.01
C VAL A 245 -14.86 11.62 2.24
N THR A 246 -15.04 10.37 2.65
CA THR A 246 -14.42 9.78 3.85
C THR A 246 -12.94 9.40 3.65
N ALA A 247 -12.49 9.22 2.40
CA ALA A 247 -11.12 8.82 2.04
C ALA A 247 -10.15 10.00 1.77
N LEU A 248 -10.40 11.20 2.31
CA LEU A 248 -9.51 12.34 2.10
C LEU A 248 -8.36 12.35 3.11
N HIS A 249 -7.25 11.75 2.71
CA HIS A 249 -6.01 11.67 3.51
C HIS A 249 -5.22 12.99 3.60
N GLY A 250 -5.69 14.03 2.89
CA GLY A 250 -5.04 15.35 2.84
C GLY A 250 -3.91 15.45 1.80
N PRO A 251 -3.21 16.60 1.71
CA PRO A 251 -2.23 16.84 0.67
C PRO A 251 -0.97 16.00 0.86
N VAL A 252 -0.55 15.36 -0.22
CA VAL A 252 0.70 14.59 -0.30
C VAL A 252 1.93 15.51 -0.25
N ARG A 253 2.86 15.26 0.68
CA ARG A 253 4.15 15.97 0.81
C ARG A 253 5.31 14.98 0.99
N GLY A 254 6.54 15.49 0.93
CA GLY A 254 7.74 14.68 1.16
C GLY A 254 8.28 13.93 -0.06
N PRO A 255 9.30 13.08 0.15
CA PRO A 255 9.96 12.31 -0.90
C PRO A 255 9.08 11.18 -1.43
N VAL A 256 9.48 10.60 -2.58
CA VAL A 256 8.88 9.36 -3.07
C VAL A 256 9.46 8.20 -2.28
N LEU A 257 8.59 7.51 -1.55
CA LEU A 257 8.92 6.34 -0.76
C LEU A 257 8.54 5.06 -1.51
N GLY A 258 9.20 3.97 -1.14
CA GLY A 258 8.82 2.62 -1.53
C GLY A 258 9.80 1.60 -0.94
N PRO A 259 9.47 0.30 -0.99
CA PRO A 259 10.33 -0.73 -0.42
C PRO A 259 11.73 -0.74 -1.07
N GLY A 260 11.80 -0.53 -2.39
CA GLY A 260 13.06 -0.34 -3.10
C GLY A 260 14.07 -1.47 -2.82
N PRO A 261 15.36 -1.16 -2.59
CA PRO A 261 16.37 -2.17 -2.28
C PRO A 261 16.25 -2.73 -0.85
N LEU A 262 15.48 -2.11 0.04
CA LEU A 262 15.32 -2.59 1.42
C LEU A 262 14.51 -3.89 1.46
N ALA A 263 13.64 -4.12 0.48
CA ALA A 263 12.85 -5.34 0.39
C ALA A 263 13.71 -6.60 0.16
N GLU A 264 14.94 -6.45 -0.34
CA GLU A 264 15.91 -7.56 -0.40
C GLU A 264 16.40 -7.96 0.99
N THR A 265 16.36 -7.07 1.98
CA THR A 265 16.81 -7.35 3.35
C THR A 265 15.62 -7.60 4.28
N PHE A 266 14.52 -6.86 4.10
CA PHE A 266 13.33 -6.88 4.93
C PHE A 266 12.08 -7.04 4.05
N PRO A 267 11.83 -8.26 3.51
CA PRO A 267 10.65 -8.51 2.67
C PRO A 267 9.35 -8.52 3.49
N ASP A 268 9.42 -8.92 4.76
CA ASP A 268 8.27 -9.06 5.65
C ASP A 268 8.01 -7.78 6.49
N PRO A 269 6.77 -7.55 6.96
CA PRO A 269 6.49 -6.47 7.91
C PRO A 269 7.31 -6.60 9.19
N LEU A 270 8.08 -5.56 9.51
CA LEU A 270 8.90 -5.45 10.70
C LEU A 270 8.08 -5.02 11.91
N ARG A 271 8.28 -5.72 13.02
CA ARG A 271 7.70 -5.37 14.33
C ARG A 271 8.50 -4.24 15.00
N PRO A 272 7.94 -3.50 15.98
CA PRO A 272 8.61 -2.37 16.61
C PRO A 272 10.05 -2.66 17.06
N LEU A 273 10.29 -3.79 17.72
CA LEU A 273 11.63 -4.15 18.17
C LEU A 273 12.60 -4.36 17.00
N GLU A 274 12.13 -4.97 15.92
CA GLU A 274 12.91 -5.24 14.71
C GLU A 274 13.25 -3.95 13.96
N GLN A 275 12.33 -2.98 13.94
CA GLN A 275 12.57 -1.64 13.38
C GLN A 275 13.67 -0.90 14.16
N ASP A 276 13.65 -1.01 15.48
CA ASP A 276 14.68 -0.44 16.34
C ASP A 276 16.03 -1.14 16.15
N LEU A 277 16.04 -2.47 16.21
CA LEU A 277 17.29 -3.23 16.17
C LEU A 277 17.97 -3.23 14.80
N TRP A 278 17.22 -3.13 13.69
CA TRP A 278 17.79 -3.33 12.35
C TRP A 278 17.53 -2.16 11.40
N LEU A 279 16.30 -1.68 11.28
CA LEU A 279 15.96 -0.64 10.29
C LEU A 279 16.57 0.71 10.67
N SER A 280 16.56 1.07 11.95
CA SER A 280 17.14 2.32 12.45
C SER A 280 18.66 2.38 12.23
N PRO A 281 19.47 1.37 12.63
CA PRO A 281 20.89 1.30 12.27
C PRO A 281 21.17 1.38 10.77
N LEU A 282 20.35 0.73 9.93
CA LEU A 282 20.49 0.80 8.48
C LEU A 282 20.23 2.23 7.96
N ALA A 283 19.20 2.92 8.47
CA ALA A 283 18.90 4.30 8.10
C ALA A 283 20.05 5.24 8.46
N ASP A 284 20.66 5.06 9.62
CA ASP A 284 21.79 5.85 10.10
C ASP A 284 23.06 5.59 9.28
N GLY A 285 23.37 4.32 8.98
CA GLY A 285 24.48 3.92 8.12
C GLY A 285 24.35 4.51 6.70
N LEU A 286 23.16 4.41 6.10
CA LEU A 286 22.87 5.02 4.80
C LEU A 286 23.02 6.55 4.84
N ARG A 287 22.55 7.21 5.91
CA ARG A 287 22.69 8.67 6.06
C ARG A 287 24.15 9.10 6.03
N VAL A 288 25.01 8.39 6.76
CA VAL A 288 26.46 8.64 6.78
C VAL A 288 27.08 8.42 5.40
N ALA A 289 26.78 7.30 4.74
CA ALA A 289 27.32 7.00 3.41
C ALA A 289 26.95 8.06 2.35
N ILE A 290 25.69 8.52 2.35
CA ILE A 290 25.17 9.52 1.40
C ILE A 290 25.78 10.89 1.65
N ASP A 291 26.01 11.26 2.92
CA ASP A 291 26.69 12.51 3.27
C ASP A 291 28.17 12.47 2.84
N MET A 292 28.88 11.38 3.15
CA MET A 292 30.30 11.19 2.81
C MET A 292 30.57 11.26 1.30
N THR A 293 29.68 10.69 0.49
CA THR A 293 29.78 10.72 -0.98
C THR A 293 29.33 12.05 -1.60
N GLY A 294 28.69 12.93 -0.81
CA GLY A 294 28.08 14.16 -1.31
C GLY A 294 26.93 13.92 -2.29
N ALA A 295 26.30 12.75 -2.24
CA ALA A 295 25.20 12.39 -3.13
C ALA A 295 23.98 13.31 -2.92
N ALA A 296 23.69 13.68 -1.67
CA ALA A 296 22.62 14.61 -1.29
C ALA A 296 23.14 15.87 -0.57
N THR A 297 22.28 16.88 -0.38
CA THR A 297 22.58 18.04 0.49
C THR A 297 22.27 17.71 1.95
N PRO A 298 22.95 18.31 2.95
CA PRO A 298 22.62 18.13 4.36
C PRO A 298 21.14 18.41 4.68
N ARG A 299 20.57 19.44 4.06
CA ARG A 299 19.15 19.78 4.19
C ARG A 299 18.23 18.66 3.67
N ALA A 300 18.50 18.13 2.49
CA ALA A 300 17.73 17.01 1.92
C ALA A 300 17.85 15.73 2.76
N LEU A 301 19.02 15.47 3.35
CA LEU A 301 19.22 14.36 4.28
C LEU A 301 18.45 14.56 5.59
N HIS A 302 18.36 15.80 6.08
CA HIS A 302 17.61 16.13 7.28
C HIS A 302 16.09 16.07 7.06
N GLU A 303 15.61 16.48 5.87
CA GLU A 303 14.19 16.44 5.49
C GLU A 303 13.73 15.03 5.05
N SER A 304 14.64 14.06 4.90
CA SER A 304 14.35 12.71 4.45
C SER A 304 14.47 11.71 5.60
N PRO A 305 13.53 10.75 5.73
CA PRO A 305 13.71 9.64 6.65
C PRO A 305 14.89 8.74 6.25
N VAL A 306 15.37 8.82 4.99
CA VAL A 306 16.33 7.89 4.36
C VAL A 306 15.76 6.48 4.23
N ALA A 307 15.45 5.86 5.37
CA ALA A 307 14.74 4.60 5.51
C ALA A 307 13.81 4.66 6.75
N THR A 308 12.62 4.09 6.66
CA THR A 308 11.62 4.04 7.76
C THR A 308 10.65 2.90 7.52
N ALA A 309 9.87 2.52 8.54
CA ALA A 309 8.75 1.60 8.33
C ALA A 309 7.45 2.38 8.06
N VAL A 310 6.62 1.89 7.16
CA VAL A 310 5.23 2.33 6.96
C VAL A 310 4.35 1.10 7.08
N ARG A 311 3.50 1.04 8.11
CA ARG A 311 2.70 -0.15 8.43
C ARG A 311 3.57 -1.43 8.56
N GLY A 312 4.73 -1.31 9.20
CA GLY A 312 5.70 -2.40 9.35
C GLY A 312 6.59 -2.65 8.13
N ILE A 313 6.16 -2.29 6.92
CA ILE A 313 6.97 -2.51 5.71
C ILE A 313 8.14 -1.51 5.68
N ALA A 314 9.37 -2.02 5.53
CA ALA A 314 10.55 -1.20 5.37
C ALA A 314 10.53 -0.46 4.03
N VAL A 315 10.65 0.86 4.06
CA VAL A 315 10.64 1.74 2.88
C VAL A 315 11.76 2.76 2.94
N ALA A 316 12.24 3.19 1.78
CA ALA A 316 13.28 4.19 1.66
C ALA A 316 12.89 5.35 0.75
N ASP A 317 13.60 6.46 0.90
CA ASP A 317 13.53 7.58 -0.04
C ASP A 317 14.19 7.19 -1.37
N LEU A 318 13.34 6.83 -2.33
CA LEU A 318 13.79 6.32 -3.63
C LEU A 318 14.45 7.42 -4.49
N GLU A 319 14.17 8.70 -4.23
CA GLU A 319 14.84 9.81 -4.92
C GLU A 319 16.27 9.99 -4.37
N LEU A 320 16.44 9.88 -3.05
CA LEU A 320 17.73 9.96 -2.37
C LEU A 320 18.65 8.79 -2.74
N LEU A 321 18.10 7.57 -2.79
CA LEU A 321 18.82 6.37 -3.22
C LEU A 321 19.07 6.32 -4.74
N GLY A 322 18.54 7.27 -5.51
CA GLY A 322 18.74 7.34 -6.96
C GLY A 322 17.98 6.27 -7.77
N VAL A 323 17.10 5.50 -7.13
CA VAL A 323 16.20 4.53 -7.77
C VAL A 323 15.21 5.26 -8.68
N VAL A 324 14.69 6.40 -8.20
CA VAL A 324 13.79 7.28 -8.93
C VAL A 324 14.52 8.56 -9.32
N ARG A 325 14.47 8.92 -10.61
CA ARG A 325 14.99 10.21 -11.06
C ARG A 325 13.98 11.31 -10.71
N PRO A 326 14.41 12.39 -10.02
CA PRO A 326 13.52 13.50 -9.73
C PRO A 326 13.05 14.17 -11.03
N ARG A 327 11.80 14.67 -11.04
CA ARG A 327 11.29 15.48 -12.17
C ARG A 327 12.20 16.69 -12.38
N ARG A 328 12.87 16.74 -13.54
CA ARG A 328 13.76 17.86 -13.90
C ARG A 328 12.93 19.09 -14.19
N THR A 329 13.08 20.13 -13.38
CA THR A 329 12.63 21.50 -13.70
C THR A 329 13.79 22.22 -14.38
N LEU A 330 13.53 23.06 -15.39
CA LEU A 330 14.57 23.82 -16.12
C LEU A 330 15.51 24.59 -15.17
N ALA A 331 15.00 25.07 -14.03
CA ALA A 331 15.79 25.74 -12.98
C ALA A 331 16.87 24.86 -12.33
N ARG A 332 16.66 23.54 -12.21
CA ARG A 332 17.66 22.60 -11.64
C ARG A 332 18.81 22.28 -12.61
N LEU A 333 18.64 22.55 -13.90
CA LEU A 333 19.70 22.35 -14.90
C LEU A 333 20.79 23.42 -14.81
N LEU A 334 20.45 24.58 -14.22
CA LEU A 334 21.33 25.74 -14.06
C LEU A 334 21.91 25.89 -12.64
N ASP A 335 21.59 24.98 -11.71
CA ASP A 335 22.14 25.01 -10.35
C ASP A 335 23.55 24.37 -10.35
N PRO A 336 24.63 25.15 -10.11
CA PRO A 336 25.99 24.61 -10.10
C PRO A 336 26.32 23.86 -8.80
N ARG A 337 25.51 23.99 -7.74
CA ARG A 337 25.81 23.47 -6.39
C ARG A 337 25.93 21.94 -6.33
N PRO A 338 25.11 21.12 -7.04
CA PRO A 338 25.29 19.67 -7.07
C PRO A 338 26.60 19.24 -7.74
N GLY A 339 26.99 19.93 -8.82
CA GLY A 339 28.27 19.70 -9.50
C GLY A 339 29.46 20.07 -8.64
N ALA A 340 29.44 21.25 -8.02
CA ALA A 340 30.49 21.70 -7.10
C ALA A 340 30.63 20.82 -5.85
N ARG A 341 29.51 20.33 -5.28
CA ARG A 341 29.54 19.40 -4.13
C ARG A 341 30.18 18.07 -4.50
N ARG A 342 29.78 17.48 -5.63
CA ARG A 342 30.38 16.23 -6.13
C ARG A 342 31.85 16.42 -6.47
N LEU A 343 32.23 17.58 -7.01
CA LEU A 343 33.63 17.94 -7.26
C LEU A 343 34.44 18.06 -5.96
N GLY A 344 33.88 18.72 -4.93
CA GLY A 344 34.50 18.85 -3.60
C GLY A 344 34.52 17.55 -2.78
N ALA A 345 33.66 16.59 -3.12
CA ALA A 345 33.71 15.23 -2.59
C ALA A 345 34.64 14.32 -3.41
N ALA A 346 34.91 14.62 -4.68
CA ALA A 346 35.63 13.72 -5.60
C ALA A 346 37.00 13.26 -5.09
N MET A 347 37.80 14.15 -4.48
CA MET A 347 39.09 13.75 -3.89
C MET A 347 38.93 12.87 -2.64
N ARG A 348 37.92 13.16 -1.79
CA ARG A 348 37.62 12.34 -0.61
C ARG A 348 37.10 10.97 -1.03
N VAL A 349 36.20 10.94 -2.01
CA VAL A 349 35.63 9.74 -2.62
C VAL A 349 36.70 8.89 -3.29
N GLY A 350 37.64 9.48 -4.03
CA GLY A 350 38.74 8.75 -4.65
C GLY A 350 39.66 8.08 -3.63
N ARG A 351 40.03 8.78 -2.55
CA ARG A 351 40.82 8.19 -1.44
C ARG A 351 40.04 7.13 -0.69
N LEU A 352 38.75 7.39 -0.43
CA LEU A 352 37.87 6.45 0.26
C LEU A 352 37.70 5.17 -0.56
N ALA A 353 37.44 5.26 -1.87
CA ALA A 353 37.30 4.10 -2.73
C ALA A 353 38.56 3.21 -2.72
N ALA A 354 39.75 3.81 -2.72
CA ALA A 354 41.01 3.07 -2.61
C ALA A 354 41.24 2.41 -1.24
N ALA A 355 40.79 3.03 -0.14
CA ALA A 355 40.98 2.49 1.21
C ALA A 355 39.83 1.57 1.66
N LEU A 356 38.69 1.59 0.97
CA LEU A 356 37.47 0.91 1.42
C LEU A 356 37.60 -0.61 1.52
N PRO A 357 38.28 -1.33 0.60
CA PRO A 357 38.45 -2.77 0.72
C PRO A 357 39.18 -3.17 2.02
N GLU A 358 40.28 -2.47 2.34
CA GLU A 358 41.05 -2.70 3.56
C GLU A 358 40.24 -2.36 4.83
N LEU A 359 39.53 -1.23 4.82
CA LEU A 359 38.64 -0.85 5.93
C LEU A 359 37.51 -1.86 6.12
N ALA A 360 36.90 -2.33 5.04
CA ALA A 360 35.85 -3.34 5.09
C ALA A 360 36.37 -4.66 5.67
N GLN A 361 37.58 -5.08 5.29
CA GLN A 361 38.24 -6.24 5.86
C GLN A 361 38.45 -6.08 7.37
N GLN A 362 39.03 -4.96 7.82
CA GLN A 362 39.25 -4.69 9.24
C GLN A 362 37.96 -4.69 10.06
N ILE A 363 36.87 -4.14 9.49
CA ILE A 363 35.55 -4.18 10.12
C ILE A 363 35.02 -5.61 10.21
N CYS A 364 35.16 -6.41 9.15
CA CYS A 364 34.75 -7.81 9.17
C CYS A 364 35.53 -8.60 10.22
N GLU A 365 36.86 -8.45 10.28
CA GLU A 365 37.71 -9.11 11.28
C GLU A 365 37.34 -8.71 12.71
N ARG A 366 37.03 -7.43 12.92
CA ARG A 366 36.58 -6.93 14.23
C ARG A 366 35.24 -7.54 14.62
N VAL A 367 34.27 -7.56 13.71
CA VAL A 367 32.95 -8.17 13.95
C VAL A 367 33.08 -9.66 14.20
N ASP A 368 33.90 -10.37 13.45
CA ASP A 368 34.13 -11.81 13.64
C ASP A 368 34.71 -12.10 15.03
N THR A 369 35.66 -11.27 15.48
CA THR A 369 36.23 -11.35 16.84
C THR A 369 35.16 -11.06 17.90
N ASP A 370 34.42 -9.96 17.75
CA ASP A 370 33.38 -9.56 18.70
C ASP A 370 32.27 -10.62 18.80
N LEU A 371 31.88 -11.26 17.69
CA LEU A 371 30.90 -12.36 17.66
C LEU A 371 31.43 -13.60 18.37
N ALA A 372 32.70 -13.97 18.17
CA ALA A 372 33.32 -15.13 18.79
C ALA A 372 33.51 -14.97 20.31
N GLU A 373 33.64 -13.74 20.79
CA GLU A 373 33.78 -13.44 22.21
C GLU A 373 32.45 -13.45 22.99
N VAL A 374 31.29 -13.51 22.32
CA VAL A 374 29.99 -13.54 22.99
C VAL A 374 29.77 -14.91 23.66
N PRO A 375 29.61 -14.97 24.99
CA PRO A 375 29.28 -16.22 25.69
C PRO A 375 27.91 -16.77 25.26
N PRO A 376 27.61 -18.05 25.54
CA PRO A 376 26.28 -18.60 25.33
C PRO A 376 25.20 -17.70 25.94
N LEU A 377 24.19 -17.31 25.15
CA LEU A 377 23.20 -16.31 25.55
C LEU A 377 22.43 -16.69 26.82
N ALA A 378 22.23 -17.99 27.04
CA ALA A 378 21.60 -18.53 28.25
C ALA A 378 22.40 -18.25 29.53
N GLU A 379 23.73 -18.06 29.44
CA GLU A 379 24.61 -17.77 30.58
C GLU A 379 24.68 -16.26 30.88
N LEU A 380 24.24 -15.41 29.95
CA LEU A 380 24.26 -13.96 30.12
C LEU A 380 23.15 -13.49 31.06
N THR A 381 23.42 -12.44 31.82
CA THR A 381 22.38 -11.72 32.59
C THR A 381 21.48 -10.91 31.66
N ASP A 382 20.29 -10.52 32.12
CA ASP A 382 19.37 -9.71 31.31
C ASP A 382 19.98 -8.36 30.89
N LEU A 383 20.79 -7.75 31.77
CA LEU A 383 21.52 -6.52 31.44
C LEU A 383 22.64 -6.75 30.42
N ALA A 384 23.31 -7.91 30.47
CA ALA A 384 24.30 -8.29 29.48
C ALA A 384 23.65 -8.58 28.11
N LEU A 385 22.46 -9.20 28.08
CA LEU A 385 21.69 -9.38 26.85
C LEU A 385 21.26 -8.05 26.24
N LEU A 386 20.82 -7.07 27.05
CA LEU A 386 20.56 -5.72 26.57
C LEU A 386 21.83 -5.06 25.98
N ALA A 387 23.00 -5.28 26.59
CA ALA A 387 24.26 -4.78 26.05
C ALA A 387 24.62 -5.44 24.70
N VAL A 388 24.31 -6.73 24.50
CA VAL A 388 24.46 -7.39 23.19
C VAL A 388 23.59 -6.69 22.14
N LEU A 389 22.34 -6.35 22.46
CA LEU A 389 21.46 -5.61 21.54
C LEU A 389 22.02 -4.23 21.18
N ASP A 390 22.57 -3.51 22.15
CA ASP A 390 23.15 -2.18 21.94
C ASP A 390 24.43 -2.23 21.08
N ASN A 391 25.28 -3.23 21.34
CA ASN A 391 26.48 -3.48 20.55
C ASN A 391 26.13 -3.90 19.13
N ALA A 392 25.12 -4.76 18.95
CA ALA A 392 24.64 -5.18 17.65
C ALA A 392 24.16 -3.98 16.82
N ARG A 393 23.39 -3.05 17.40
CA ARG A 393 22.96 -1.82 16.71
C ARG A 393 24.14 -0.95 16.26
N THR A 394 25.18 -0.84 17.09
CA THR A 394 26.38 -0.08 16.77
C THR A 394 27.14 -0.72 15.61
N ALA A 395 27.35 -2.03 15.66
CA ALA A 395 27.98 -2.79 14.59
C ALA A 395 27.19 -2.71 13.28
N LEU A 396 25.85 -2.85 13.33
CA LEU A 396 24.99 -2.76 12.15
C LEU A 396 25.04 -1.38 11.48
N THR A 397 25.11 -0.31 12.27
CA THR A 397 25.25 1.05 11.73
C THR A 397 26.52 1.18 10.89
N ALA A 398 27.64 0.66 11.41
CA ALA A 398 28.90 0.64 10.68
C ALA A 398 28.82 -0.25 9.44
N LEU A 399 28.40 -1.51 9.60
CA LEU A 399 28.30 -2.48 8.51
C LEU A 399 27.45 -1.95 7.34
N HIS A 400 26.26 -1.43 7.61
CA HIS A 400 25.39 -0.86 6.57
C HIS A 400 25.97 0.40 5.93
N GLY A 401 26.67 1.25 6.69
CA GLY A 401 27.35 2.42 6.16
C GLY A 401 28.46 2.06 5.17
N TYR A 402 29.33 1.11 5.55
CA TYR A 402 30.41 0.65 4.68
C TYR A 402 29.89 -0.18 3.48
N GLU A 403 28.86 -1.00 3.67
CA GLU A 403 28.18 -1.74 2.59
C GLU A 403 27.62 -0.76 1.56
N ALA A 404 26.92 0.28 2.01
CA ALA A 404 26.36 1.31 1.14
C ALA A 404 27.45 2.10 0.40
N LEU A 405 28.55 2.45 1.08
CA LEU A 405 29.71 3.08 0.45
C LEU A 405 30.31 2.18 -0.65
N ALA A 406 30.50 0.89 -0.37
CA ALA A 406 31.04 -0.05 -1.34
C ALA A 406 30.13 -0.15 -2.57
N GLY A 407 28.81 -0.21 -2.35
CA GLY A 407 27.82 -0.19 -3.43
C GLY A 407 27.78 1.12 -4.24
N MET A 408 27.97 2.27 -3.60
CA MET A 408 27.97 3.58 -4.28
C MET A 408 29.26 3.87 -5.06
N LEU A 409 30.39 3.32 -4.61
CA LEU A 409 31.72 3.59 -5.16
C LEU A 409 32.20 2.53 -6.16
N GLY A 410 31.64 1.32 -6.13
CA GLY A 410 31.97 0.24 -7.05
C GLY A 410 31.71 0.58 -8.53
N GLY A 411 32.57 0.07 -9.41
CA GLY A 411 32.45 0.27 -10.86
C GLY A 411 31.22 -0.39 -11.47
N LYS A 412 30.67 0.23 -12.53
CA LYS A 412 29.61 -0.39 -13.36
C LYS A 412 30.19 -1.58 -14.13
N GLY A 413 30.15 -2.77 -13.54
CA GLY A 413 30.66 -4.00 -14.14
C GLY A 413 31.51 -4.85 -13.20
N GLU A 414 31.87 -4.34 -12.01
CA GLU A 414 32.40 -5.19 -10.95
C GLU A 414 31.31 -6.16 -10.48
N SER A 415 31.63 -7.45 -10.49
CA SER A 415 30.81 -8.50 -9.91
C SER A 415 31.64 -9.20 -8.84
N ALA A 416 30.97 -9.81 -7.88
CA ALA A 416 31.56 -10.74 -6.92
C ALA A 416 30.50 -11.79 -6.62
N PRO A 417 30.92 -13.00 -6.17
CA PRO A 417 30.01 -14.01 -5.69
C PRO A 417 29.11 -13.42 -4.63
N THR A 418 27.82 -13.48 -4.87
CA THR A 418 26.85 -12.87 -3.99
C THR A 418 26.69 -13.72 -2.72
N ALA A 419 26.34 -13.11 -1.57
CA ALA A 419 26.15 -13.86 -0.32
C ALA A 419 25.19 -15.09 -0.43
N ALA A 420 24.16 -15.05 -1.29
CA ALA A 420 23.24 -16.14 -1.55
C ALA A 420 23.86 -17.22 -2.46
N GLU A 421 24.73 -16.87 -3.41
CA GLU A 421 25.50 -17.89 -4.17
C GLU A 421 26.38 -18.69 -3.22
N MET A 422 27.13 -17.97 -2.36
CA MET A 422 27.96 -18.62 -1.34
C MET A 422 27.12 -19.50 -0.39
N ALA A 423 25.93 -19.04 -0.01
CA ALA A 423 25.00 -19.79 0.82
C ALA A 423 24.45 -21.05 0.12
N LEU A 424 24.05 -20.95 -1.14
CA LEU A 424 23.58 -22.09 -1.94
C LEU A 424 24.70 -23.12 -2.14
N SER A 425 25.93 -22.67 -2.42
CA SER A 425 27.11 -23.54 -2.49
C SER A 425 27.39 -24.24 -1.16
N ALA A 426 27.33 -23.52 -0.04
CA ALA A 426 27.51 -24.09 1.29
C ALA A 426 26.44 -25.13 1.63
N LEU A 427 25.17 -24.86 1.29
CA LEU A 427 24.07 -25.77 1.54
C LEU A 427 24.15 -27.04 0.66
N ALA A 428 24.65 -26.93 -0.57
CA ALA A 428 24.93 -28.10 -1.40
C ALA A 428 26.07 -28.95 -0.82
N ALA A 429 27.15 -28.32 -0.34
CA ALA A 429 28.25 -29.02 0.32
C ALA A 429 27.81 -29.72 1.62
N ALA A 430 26.97 -29.08 2.42
CA ALA A 430 26.38 -29.65 3.63
C ALA A 430 25.57 -30.93 3.32
N ARG A 431 24.75 -30.89 2.26
CA ARG A 431 23.97 -32.06 1.82
C ARG A 431 24.86 -33.18 1.30
N ALA A 432 25.88 -32.84 0.51
CA ALA A 432 26.83 -33.83 -0.02
C ALA A 432 27.62 -34.54 1.10
N THR A 433 27.85 -33.87 2.23
CA THR A 433 28.55 -34.42 3.40
C THR A 433 27.62 -35.07 4.43
N GLY A 434 26.30 -34.95 4.26
CA GLY A 434 25.31 -35.49 5.20
C GLY A 434 25.24 -34.73 6.53
N LEU A 435 25.57 -33.43 6.53
CA LEU A 435 25.50 -32.59 7.73
C LEU A 435 24.03 -32.49 8.22
N PRO A 436 23.74 -32.77 9.51
CA PRO A 436 22.40 -32.64 10.07
C PRO A 436 21.84 -31.22 9.94
N GLU A 437 20.56 -31.08 9.56
CA GLU A 437 19.93 -29.78 9.28
C GLU A 437 20.01 -28.79 10.46
N ASP A 438 19.89 -29.29 11.70
CA ASP A 438 19.97 -28.51 12.93
C ASP A 438 21.38 -27.95 13.20
N ARG A 439 22.41 -28.50 12.55
CA ARG A 439 23.81 -28.09 12.64
C ARG A 439 24.27 -27.19 11.49
N VAL A 440 23.53 -27.17 10.38
CA VAL A 440 23.93 -26.43 9.16
C VAL A 440 24.16 -24.95 9.44
N ILE A 441 23.24 -24.27 10.11
CA ILE A 441 23.36 -22.82 10.37
C ILE A 441 24.49 -22.52 11.36
N GLU A 442 24.74 -23.41 12.32
CA GLU A 442 25.80 -23.26 13.31
C GLU A 442 27.19 -23.41 12.66
N GLU A 443 27.37 -24.39 11.79
CA GLU A 443 28.65 -24.68 11.14
C GLU A 443 28.87 -23.86 9.86
N LEU A 444 27.78 -23.47 9.19
CA LEU A 444 27.78 -22.72 7.94
C LEU A 444 26.83 -21.51 8.05
N PRO A 445 27.17 -20.50 8.87
CA PRO A 445 26.31 -19.32 9.08
C PRO A 445 26.11 -18.48 7.81
N VAL A 446 26.84 -18.77 6.74
CA VAL A 446 26.59 -18.19 5.42
C VAL A 446 25.18 -18.48 4.89
N VAL A 447 24.57 -19.60 5.31
CA VAL A 447 23.20 -19.98 4.95
C VAL A 447 22.16 -18.94 5.40
N LEU A 448 22.46 -18.15 6.44
CA LEU A 448 21.58 -17.06 6.88
C LEU A 448 21.35 -16.00 5.80
N ALA A 449 22.18 -15.90 4.76
CA ALA A 449 21.96 -14.99 3.64
C ALA A 449 20.70 -15.33 2.81
N LEU A 450 20.17 -16.55 2.94
CA LEU A 450 18.93 -17.01 2.29
C LEU A 450 17.69 -16.79 3.15
N ILE A 451 17.86 -16.33 4.39
CA ILE A 451 16.82 -16.28 5.40
C ILE A 451 16.62 -14.82 5.86
N PRO A 452 15.42 -14.24 5.66
CA PRO A 452 15.13 -12.91 6.17
C PRO A 452 15.34 -12.81 7.70
N PRO A 453 15.86 -11.67 8.21
CA PRO A 453 15.93 -11.39 9.64
C PRO A 453 14.55 -11.48 10.31
N ARG A 454 14.46 -12.18 11.44
CA ARG A 454 13.26 -12.21 12.29
C ARG A 454 13.63 -12.50 13.74
N ILE A 455 12.94 -11.86 14.69
CA ILE A 455 13.03 -12.22 16.11
C ILE A 455 12.01 -13.33 16.36
N GLY A 456 12.51 -14.50 16.73
CA GLY A 456 11.69 -15.69 16.81
C GLY A 456 12.48 -16.93 17.22
N PRO A 457 11.85 -18.11 17.09
CA PRO A 457 12.57 -19.38 17.24
C PRO A 457 13.70 -19.50 16.20
N PRO A 458 14.67 -20.41 16.43
CA PRO A 458 15.77 -20.63 15.51
C PRO A 458 15.30 -20.82 14.06
N PRO A 459 15.94 -20.16 13.08
CA PRO A 459 15.55 -20.26 11.69
C PRO A 459 15.75 -21.68 11.14
N ARG A 460 14.90 -22.08 10.18
CA ARG A 460 15.00 -23.37 9.50
C ARG A 460 15.83 -23.23 8.23
N VAL A 461 16.59 -24.27 7.90
CA VAL A 461 17.35 -24.36 6.65
C VAL A 461 16.37 -24.41 5.47
N PRO A 462 16.55 -23.59 4.41
CA PRO A 462 15.72 -23.66 3.23
C PRO A 462 15.89 -24.99 2.47
N GLU A 463 14.80 -25.54 1.95
CA GLU A 463 14.86 -26.65 1.00
C GLU A 463 15.35 -26.15 -0.36
N VAL A 464 16.31 -26.86 -0.96
CA VAL A 464 16.88 -26.51 -2.26
C VAL A 464 16.85 -27.74 -3.17
N ASP A 465 16.18 -27.67 -4.31
CA ASP A 465 16.02 -28.82 -5.23
C ASP A 465 17.12 -28.93 -6.29
N THR A 466 18.05 -27.97 -6.35
CA THR A 466 19.00 -27.84 -7.48
C THR A 466 20.45 -27.74 -7.03
N ASP A 467 21.36 -28.26 -7.87
CA ASP A 467 22.80 -28.08 -7.71
C ASP A 467 23.19 -26.62 -8.02
N PRO A 468 23.97 -25.96 -7.15
CA PRO A 468 24.41 -24.59 -7.38
C PRO A 468 25.40 -24.51 -8.53
N LEU A 469 25.39 -23.37 -9.24
CA LEU A 469 26.41 -23.10 -10.25
C LEU A 469 27.81 -22.96 -9.62
N PRO A 470 28.88 -23.25 -10.38
CA PRO A 470 30.24 -22.91 -9.98
C PRO A 470 30.36 -21.40 -9.79
N VAL A 471 30.94 -20.98 -8.66
CA VAL A 471 31.20 -19.58 -8.36
C VAL A 471 32.13 -18.98 -9.42
N GLY A 472 31.71 -17.91 -10.09
CA GLY A 472 32.45 -17.31 -11.19
C GLY A 472 33.81 -16.72 -10.77
N GLU A 473 34.82 -16.87 -11.64
CA GLU A 473 36.14 -16.25 -11.44
C GLU A 473 36.18 -14.82 -11.99
N GLY A 474 36.55 -13.86 -11.12
CA GLY A 474 36.71 -12.45 -11.47
C GLY A 474 35.90 -11.55 -10.54
N ALA A 475 36.44 -11.31 -9.33
CA ALA A 475 35.75 -10.55 -8.31
C ALA A 475 36.37 -9.16 -8.13
N GLY A 476 35.55 -8.10 -8.26
CA GLY A 476 35.98 -6.75 -7.91
C GLY A 476 36.18 -6.60 -6.41
N GLU A 477 37.26 -5.94 -5.97
CA GLU A 477 37.58 -5.79 -4.54
C GLU A 477 36.45 -5.11 -3.75
N LEU A 478 35.81 -4.09 -4.34
CA LEU A 478 34.68 -3.39 -3.69
C LEU A 478 33.40 -4.23 -3.69
N ALA A 479 33.18 -5.04 -4.72
CA ALA A 479 32.07 -5.98 -4.75
C ALA A 479 32.23 -7.07 -3.68
N LEU A 480 33.44 -7.64 -3.53
CA LEU A 480 33.75 -8.58 -2.45
C LEU A 480 33.57 -7.96 -1.06
N ALA A 481 34.12 -6.76 -0.86
CA ALA A 481 33.97 -6.03 0.39
C ALA A 481 32.49 -5.82 0.75
N ARG A 482 31.66 -5.45 -0.24
CA ARG A 482 30.21 -5.27 -0.04
C ARG A 482 29.53 -6.56 0.41
N GLU A 483 29.78 -7.68 -0.26
CA GLU A 483 29.16 -8.97 0.09
C GLU A 483 29.65 -9.49 1.45
N ALA A 484 30.93 -9.30 1.78
CA ALA A 484 31.48 -9.65 3.08
C ALA A 484 30.83 -8.86 4.23
N LEU A 485 30.68 -7.54 4.08
CA LEU A 485 30.03 -6.67 5.06
C LEU A 485 28.55 -7.03 5.24
N ARG A 486 27.84 -7.27 4.14
CA ARG A 486 26.44 -7.72 4.15
C ARG A 486 26.28 -9.03 4.93
N LEU A 487 27.20 -9.97 4.74
CA LEU A 487 27.18 -11.24 5.45
C LEU A 487 27.34 -11.06 6.95
N ARG A 488 28.30 -10.23 7.39
CA ARG A 488 28.50 -9.91 8.81
C ARG A 488 27.28 -9.18 9.39
N ALA A 489 26.63 -8.31 8.61
CA ALA A 489 25.39 -7.66 9.04
C ALA A 489 24.30 -8.69 9.34
N ARG A 490 24.14 -9.71 8.48
CA ARG A 490 23.19 -10.81 8.70
C ARG A 490 23.53 -11.61 9.97
N TRP A 491 24.80 -11.88 10.24
CA TRP A 491 25.23 -12.58 11.47
C TRP A 491 24.96 -11.77 12.75
N VAL A 492 25.26 -10.47 12.73
CA VAL A 492 24.98 -9.58 13.87
C VAL A 492 23.48 -9.45 14.11
N GLN A 493 22.67 -9.36 13.05
CA GLN A 493 21.22 -9.38 13.15
C GLN A 493 20.69 -10.70 13.76
N GLU A 494 21.27 -11.85 13.39
CA GLU A 494 20.93 -13.16 14.00
C GLU A 494 21.28 -13.22 15.48
N LEU A 495 22.47 -12.76 15.88
CA LEU A 495 22.86 -12.66 17.29
C LEU A 495 21.87 -11.78 18.08
N GLY A 496 21.54 -10.60 17.54
CA GLY A 496 20.57 -9.69 18.14
C GLY A 496 19.17 -10.31 18.24
N ALA A 497 18.74 -11.06 17.21
CA ALA A 497 17.46 -11.77 17.23
C ALA A 497 17.40 -12.81 18.36
N ARG A 498 18.44 -13.63 18.50
CA ARG A 498 18.53 -14.65 19.55
C ARG A 498 18.58 -14.03 20.95
N ALA A 499 19.33 -12.93 21.12
CA ALA A 499 19.40 -12.23 22.40
C ALA A 499 18.07 -11.60 22.80
N ALA A 500 17.35 -11.01 21.85
CA ALA A 500 16.01 -10.46 22.07
C ALA A 500 14.99 -11.56 22.39
N TRP A 501 15.05 -12.69 21.67
CA TRP A 501 14.18 -13.85 21.92
C TRP A 501 14.42 -14.47 23.30
N GLU A 502 15.69 -14.61 23.72
CA GLU A 502 16.06 -15.07 25.06
C GLU A 502 15.49 -14.14 26.15
N LEU A 503 15.61 -12.82 25.98
CA LEU A 503 14.97 -11.86 26.90
C LEU A 503 13.44 -12.02 26.94
N GLY A 504 12.79 -12.17 25.78
CA GLY A 504 11.37 -12.47 25.70
C GLY A 504 11.00 -13.75 26.46
N GLY A 505 11.82 -14.80 26.30
CA GLY A 505 11.71 -16.07 27.01
C GLY A 505 11.72 -15.91 28.53
N ARG A 506 12.67 -15.13 29.04
CA ARG A 506 12.79 -14.86 30.49
C ARG A 506 11.64 -14.02 31.02
N LEU A 507 11.21 -13.01 30.27
CA LEU A 507 10.05 -12.20 30.64
C LEU A 507 8.77 -13.04 30.66
N ALA A 508 8.60 -13.97 29.72
CA ALA A 508 7.48 -14.91 29.72
C ALA A 508 7.55 -15.92 30.88
N ALA A 509 8.73 -16.49 31.15
CA ALA A 509 8.93 -17.43 32.25
C ALA A 509 8.62 -16.84 33.65
N THR A 510 8.72 -15.52 33.78
CA THR A 510 8.39 -14.78 35.01
C THR A 510 6.95 -14.24 35.02
N GLY A 511 6.13 -14.57 34.01
CA GLY A 511 4.74 -14.14 33.88
C GLY A 511 4.56 -12.65 33.56
N LEU A 512 5.61 -11.94 33.11
CA LEU A 512 5.44 -10.55 32.67
C LEU A 512 4.84 -10.49 31.26
N LEU A 513 5.25 -11.41 30.37
CA LEU A 513 4.68 -11.59 29.04
C LEU A 513 3.95 -12.93 28.95
N ASP A 514 2.96 -13.03 28.07
CA ASP A 514 2.27 -14.30 27.81
C ASP A 514 3.11 -15.26 26.94
N ASP A 515 3.84 -14.72 25.96
CA ASP A 515 4.67 -15.46 25.00
C ASP A 515 5.98 -14.70 24.73
N PRO A 516 7.11 -15.39 24.46
CA PRO A 516 8.36 -14.73 24.13
C PRO A 516 8.26 -13.79 22.91
N GLY A 517 7.40 -14.11 21.95
CA GLY A 517 7.14 -13.30 20.77
C GLY A 517 6.43 -11.98 21.05
N THR A 518 5.71 -11.83 22.16
CA THR A 518 5.12 -10.54 22.57
C THR A 518 6.19 -9.47 22.76
N SER A 519 7.43 -9.86 23.09
CA SER A 519 8.57 -8.94 23.22
C SER A 519 8.85 -8.15 21.94
N THR A 520 8.51 -8.70 20.78
CA THR A 520 8.75 -8.07 19.48
C THR A 520 7.82 -6.88 19.19
N LEU A 521 6.69 -6.78 19.93
CA LEU A 521 5.75 -5.66 19.87
C LEU A 521 6.18 -4.46 20.72
N LEU A 522 7.23 -4.62 21.52
CA LEU A 522 7.86 -3.56 22.30
C LEU A 522 8.88 -2.80 21.44
N SER A 523 9.03 -1.50 21.66
CA SER A 523 10.27 -0.81 21.26
C SER A 523 11.45 -1.29 22.09
N LEU A 524 12.68 -1.00 21.67
CA LEU A 524 13.87 -1.34 22.44
C LEU A 524 13.87 -0.65 23.82
N ASP A 525 13.37 0.58 23.91
CA ASP A 525 13.27 1.31 25.18
C ASP A 525 12.19 0.73 26.11
N GLU A 526 11.08 0.26 25.54
CA GLU A 526 10.05 -0.47 26.28
C GLU A 526 10.58 -1.82 26.77
N LEU A 527 11.35 -2.56 25.95
CA LEU A 527 12.01 -3.80 26.37
C LEU A 527 13.02 -3.55 27.50
N ARG A 528 13.84 -2.50 27.41
CA ARG A 528 14.75 -2.08 28.50
C ARG A 528 13.98 -1.77 29.78
N THR A 529 12.83 -1.12 29.66
CA THR A 529 11.95 -0.77 30.77
C THR A 529 11.33 -2.02 31.40
N ALA A 530 10.89 -2.97 30.59
CA ALA A 530 10.35 -4.25 31.04
C ALA A 530 11.41 -5.08 31.80
N VAL A 531 12.64 -5.13 31.29
CA VAL A 531 13.75 -5.83 31.92
C VAL A 531 14.17 -5.18 33.24
N ARG A 532 14.35 -3.85 33.27
CA ARG A 532 14.89 -3.14 34.45
C ARG A 532 13.86 -2.91 35.54
N TYR A 533 12.62 -2.61 35.14
CA TYR A 533 11.58 -2.10 36.04
C TYR A 533 10.32 -2.95 36.05
N ARG A 534 10.28 -4.06 35.29
CA ARG A 534 9.13 -4.98 35.25
C ARG A 534 7.82 -4.27 34.88
N ARG A 535 7.92 -3.26 34.00
CA ARG A 535 6.79 -2.44 33.56
C ARG A 535 6.60 -2.58 32.05
N LEU A 536 5.36 -2.83 31.64
CA LEU A 536 4.94 -2.89 30.25
C LEU A 536 4.11 -1.66 29.87
N PRO A 537 4.01 -1.35 28.56
CA PRO A 537 3.06 -0.35 28.06
C PRO A 537 1.61 -0.77 28.32
N ASP A 538 0.76 0.19 28.68
CA ASP A 538 -0.66 -0.08 28.99
C ASP A 538 -1.43 -0.55 27.74
N ASP A 539 -0.97 -0.16 26.55
CA ASP A 539 -1.57 -0.50 25.26
C ASP A 539 -1.05 -1.82 24.65
N LEU A 540 -0.09 -2.51 25.29
CA LEU A 540 0.55 -3.69 24.71
C LEU A 540 -0.45 -4.80 24.34
N ALA A 541 -1.50 -4.98 25.13
CA ALA A 541 -2.53 -5.99 24.88
C ALA A 541 -3.36 -5.71 23.61
N GLU A 542 -3.41 -4.44 23.17
CA GLU A 542 -4.13 -4.02 21.96
C GLU A 542 -3.22 -4.03 20.72
N ARG A 543 -1.89 -4.14 20.91
CA ARG A 543 -0.93 -4.17 19.80
C ARG A 543 -0.99 -5.52 19.10
N THR A 544 -1.14 -5.47 17.78
CA THR A 544 -1.07 -6.66 16.92
C THR A 544 0.15 -6.58 16.01
N THR A 545 0.55 -7.73 15.47
CA THR A 545 1.51 -7.76 14.39
C THR A 545 0.97 -6.95 13.21
N PRO A 546 1.80 -6.14 12.54
CA PRO A 546 1.36 -5.39 11.37
C PRO A 546 0.77 -6.34 10.31
N ASP A 547 -0.47 -6.09 9.91
CA ASP A 547 -1.07 -6.80 8.77
C ASP A 547 -0.24 -6.52 7.51
N GLU A 548 -0.12 -7.54 6.65
CA GLU A 548 0.55 -7.45 5.35
C GLU A 548 -0.28 -6.60 4.38
N LEU A 549 -0.37 -5.30 4.65
CA LEU A 549 -1.02 -4.33 3.79
C LEU A 549 -0.06 -3.97 2.65
N ALA A 550 -0.43 -4.41 1.45
CA ALA A 550 0.29 -4.08 0.22
C ALA A 550 0.49 -2.56 0.09
N LEU A 551 1.74 -2.11 0.17
CA LEU A 551 2.11 -0.75 -0.19
C LEU A 551 2.32 -0.65 -1.70
N PRO A 552 1.97 0.48 -2.34
CA PRO A 552 2.36 0.72 -3.72
C PRO A 552 3.88 0.69 -3.87
N ALA A 553 4.38 0.26 -5.03
CA ALA A 553 5.80 0.26 -5.38
C ALA A 553 6.49 1.64 -5.21
N GLU A 554 5.76 2.71 -5.58
CA GLU A 554 6.18 4.10 -5.41
C GLU A 554 4.99 4.89 -4.85
N PHE A 555 5.15 5.48 -3.68
CA PHE A 555 4.11 6.28 -3.03
C PHE A 555 4.70 7.51 -2.34
N ARG A 556 3.81 8.37 -1.85
CA ARG A 556 4.15 9.46 -0.93
C ARG A 556 3.16 9.45 0.21
N LEU A 557 3.56 9.97 1.36
CA LEU A 557 2.69 10.05 2.51
C LEU A 557 1.80 11.29 2.42
N ALA A 558 0.52 11.08 2.68
CA ALA A 558 -0.41 12.15 2.98
C ALA A 558 -0.16 12.70 4.39
N THR A 559 -0.84 13.79 4.75
CA THR A 559 -0.64 14.44 6.06
C THR A 559 -1.01 13.57 7.25
N ASP A 560 -1.89 12.60 7.07
CA ASP A 560 -2.30 11.61 8.07
C ASP A 560 -1.43 10.33 8.05
N GLY A 561 -0.38 10.29 7.22
CA GLY A 561 0.48 9.12 7.07
C GLY A 561 -0.06 8.05 6.12
N PHE A 562 -1.16 8.28 5.41
CA PHE A 562 -1.66 7.32 4.43
C PHE A 562 -0.78 7.29 3.17
N PRO A 563 -0.42 6.10 2.65
CA PRO A 563 0.38 5.96 1.43
C PRO A 563 -0.45 6.22 0.17
N ILE A 564 -0.11 7.26 -0.60
CA ILE A 564 -0.74 7.58 -1.88
C ILE A 564 0.21 7.25 -3.03
N ALA A 565 -0.20 6.32 -3.90
CA ALA A 565 0.58 5.87 -5.05
C ALA A 565 0.96 7.03 -6.00
N VAL A 566 2.21 7.04 -6.47
CA VAL A 566 2.71 8.03 -7.44
C VAL A 566 2.52 7.48 -8.86
N SER A 567 1.51 7.98 -9.58
CA SER A 567 1.30 7.57 -10.97
C SER A 567 2.32 8.23 -11.93
N ARG A 568 3.12 7.41 -12.62
CA ARG A 568 3.94 7.85 -13.77
C ARG A 568 3.08 7.84 -15.02
N GLY A 569 3.07 8.94 -15.78
CA GLY A 569 2.25 9.07 -16.98
C GLY A 569 2.47 7.92 -17.98
N ARG A 570 1.40 7.54 -18.70
CA ARG A 570 1.21 6.34 -19.56
C ARG A 570 2.35 5.96 -20.53
N GLY A 571 3.38 6.79 -20.75
CA GLY A 571 4.44 6.49 -21.73
C GLY A 571 5.52 5.49 -21.29
N ARG A 572 5.55 5.07 -20.02
CA ARG A 572 6.55 4.12 -19.48
C ARG A 572 5.94 2.94 -18.72
N ALA A 573 4.61 2.81 -18.75
CA ALA A 573 3.87 1.86 -17.92
C ALA A 573 4.06 0.40 -18.39
N ASP A 574 4.32 0.15 -19.67
CA ASP A 574 4.37 -1.22 -20.22
C ASP A 574 5.76 -1.87 -20.24
N ARG A 575 6.76 -1.27 -19.57
CA ARG A 575 8.14 -1.75 -19.65
C ARG A 575 8.88 -1.61 -18.32
N GLY A 576 9.48 -2.71 -17.87
CA GLY A 576 10.39 -2.73 -16.74
C GLY A 576 11.82 -2.41 -17.15
N ILE A 577 12.76 -2.68 -16.26
CA ILE A 577 14.20 -2.58 -16.50
C ILE A 577 14.74 -4.00 -16.64
N GLY A 578 15.37 -4.30 -17.77
CA GLY A 578 16.07 -5.56 -17.97
C GLY A 578 17.22 -5.72 -16.97
N ALA A 579 17.25 -6.85 -16.28
CA ALA A 579 18.17 -7.15 -15.19
C ALA A 579 18.88 -8.51 -15.33
N GLY A 580 18.58 -9.28 -16.39
CA GLY A 580 19.23 -10.55 -16.69
C GLY A 580 19.13 -10.84 -18.18
N GLY A 581 20.26 -11.05 -18.87
CA GLY A 581 20.26 -11.22 -20.33
C GLY A 581 19.53 -12.49 -20.79
N GLY A 582 18.93 -12.45 -21.98
CA GLY A 582 18.24 -13.60 -22.56
C GLY A 582 16.75 -13.36 -22.75
N VAL A 583 16.07 -14.37 -23.28
CA VAL A 583 14.64 -14.38 -23.53
C VAL A 583 14.06 -15.69 -23.01
N GLY A 584 12.97 -15.59 -22.27
CA GLY A 584 12.34 -16.71 -21.59
C GLY A 584 10.85 -16.69 -21.81
N ARG A 585 10.22 -17.87 -21.84
CA ARG A 585 8.78 -18.00 -22.03
C ARG A 585 8.26 -19.04 -21.06
N GLY A 586 7.17 -18.71 -20.38
CA GLY A 586 6.52 -19.61 -19.44
C GLY A 586 5.19 -19.07 -18.97
N MET A 587 4.49 -19.93 -18.24
CA MET A 587 3.25 -19.57 -17.55
C MET A 587 3.58 -18.67 -16.37
N VAL A 588 2.86 -17.57 -16.22
CA VAL A 588 2.95 -16.67 -15.06
C VAL A 588 2.54 -17.43 -13.82
N HIS A 589 3.38 -17.36 -12.80
CA HIS A 589 3.07 -17.80 -11.45
C HIS A 589 3.19 -16.64 -10.48
N ILE A 590 2.19 -16.43 -9.62
CA ILE A 590 2.24 -15.48 -8.50
C ILE A 590 2.22 -16.27 -7.18
N GLY A 591 3.37 -16.35 -6.50
CA GLY A 591 3.50 -17.05 -5.21
C GLY A 591 4.89 -17.63 -4.96
N ASP A 592 5.07 -18.27 -3.81
CA ASP A 592 6.39 -18.67 -3.30
C ASP A 592 6.91 -20.01 -3.87
N HIS A 593 6.04 -20.81 -4.49
CA HIS A 593 6.36 -22.17 -4.96
C HIS A 593 6.08 -22.33 -6.46
N PRO A 594 6.83 -21.64 -7.33
CA PRO A 594 6.62 -21.69 -8.77
C PRO A 594 6.91 -23.08 -9.35
N PRO A 595 6.04 -23.60 -10.24
CA PRO A 595 6.35 -24.78 -11.04
C PRO A 595 7.60 -24.58 -11.90
N ALA A 596 8.34 -25.67 -12.18
CA ALA A 596 9.50 -25.61 -13.06
C ALA A 596 9.12 -25.09 -14.47
N GLY A 597 9.94 -24.21 -15.03
CA GLY A 597 9.71 -23.58 -16.33
C GLY A 597 8.68 -22.44 -16.34
N SER A 598 8.16 -22.03 -15.18
CA SER A 598 7.25 -20.88 -15.06
C SER A 598 7.99 -19.53 -15.07
N VAL A 599 7.25 -18.46 -15.37
CA VAL A 599 7.68 -17.09 -15.17
C VAL A 599 7.15 -16.62 -13.83
N LEU A 600 8.04 -16.45 -12.86
CA LEU A 600 7.67 -15.99 -11.53
C LEU A 600 7.40 -14.48 -11.55
N VAL A 601 6.25 -14.05 -11.04
CA VAL A 601 5.88 -12.63 -10.89
C VAL A 601 5.76 -12.32 -9.40
N VAL A 602 6.60 -11.41 -8.91
CA VAL A 602 6.68 -11.01 -7.51
C VAL A 602 6.62 -9.49 -7.35
N ARG A 603 6.29 -9.00 -6.16
CA ARG A 603 6.36 -7.56 -5.86
C ARG A 603 7.79 -7.08 -5.66
N HIS A 604 8.56 -7.88 -4.93
CA HIS A 604 9.92 -7.61 -4.50
C HIS A 604 10.79 -8.86 -4.68
N LEU A 605 12.10 -8.66 -4.80
CA LEU A 605 13.07 -9.75 -4.90
C LEU A 605 13.47 -10.21 -3.49
N ASP A 606 12.72 -11.18 -2.96
CA ASP A 606 12.94 -11.77 -1.63
C ASP A 606 14.13 -12.76 -1.65
N PRO A 607 15.04 -12.75 -0.66
CA PRO A 607 16.12 -13.73 -0.53
C PRO A 607 15.68 -15.19 -0.61
N ARG A 608 14.49 -15.51 -0.09
CA ARG A 608 13.90 -16.86 -0.11
C ARG A 608 13.75 -17.39 -1.54
N LEU A 609 13.58 -16.51 -2.52
CA LEU A 609 13.41 -16.90 -3.92
C LEU A 609 14.70 -17.43 -4.56
N ALA A 610 15.87 -17.22 -3.94
CA ALA A 610 17.14 -17.69 -4.47
C ALA A 610 17.14 -19.22 -4.72
N VAL A 611 16.38 -19.97 -3.92
CA VAL A 611 16.26 -21.43 -4.03
C VAL A 611 15.45 -21.88 -5.25
N VAL A 612 14.54 -21.02 -5.76
CA VAL A 612 13.65 -21.36 -6.89
C VAL A 612 14.12 -20.77 -8.20
N VAL A 613 14.99 -19.75 -8.19
CA VAL A 613 15.53 -19.11 -9.39
C VAL A 613 16.02 -20.11 -10.45
N PRO A 614 16.81 -21.14 -10.13
CA PRO A 614 17.40 -22.02 -11.14
C PRO A 614 16.39 -22.80 -12.00
N ARG A 615 15.15 -22.98 -11.52
CA ARG A 615 14.08 -23.69 -12.24
C ARG A 615 13.13 -22.79 -13.03
N LEU A 616 13.32 -21.47 -13.01
CA LEU A 616 12.44 -20.51 -13.68
C LEU A 616 12.79 -20.33 -15.16
N SER A 617 11.78 -20.06 -15.99
CA SER A 617 11.99 -19.57 -17.36
C SER A 617 12.04 -18.05 -17.44
N GLY A 618 11.65 -17.34 -16.39
CA GLY A 618 11.80 -15.89 -16.26
C GLY A 618 11.37 -15.38 -14.88
N LEU A 619 11.80 -14.16 -14.54
CA LEU A 619 11.47 -13.50 -13.27
C LEU A 619 11.05 -12.04 -13.54
N ILE A 620 9.88 -11.64 -13.04
CA ILE A 620 9.36 -10.28 -13.14
C ILE A 620 9.09 -9.76 -11.74
N ALA A 621 9.69 -8.61 -11.40
CA ALA A 621 9.48 -7.96 -10.11
C ALA A 621 8.89 -6.54 -10.28
N GLU A 622 7.88 -6.20 -9.47
CA GLU A 622 7.28 -4.86 -9.50
C GLU A 622 8.26 -3.77 -9.09
N THR A 623 9.16 -4.11 -8.17
CA THR A 623 10.23 -3.28 -7.69
C THR A 623 11.52 -4.08 -7.61
N GLY A 624 12.64 -3.39 -7.58
CA GLY A 624 13.96 -4.00 -7.52
C GLY A 624 14.97 -3.21 -8.34
N SER A 625 16.24 -3.52 -8.13
CA SER A 625 17.35 -2.95 -8.88
C SER A 625 17.94 -4.00 -9.82
N PRO A 626 18.42 -3.66 -11.02
CA PRO A 626 19.19 -4.60 -11.85
C PRO A 626 20.48 -5.08 -11.18
N LEU A 627 20.93 -4.37 -10.14
CA LEU A 627 22.10 -4.70 -9.33
C LEU A 627 21.71 -5.43 -8.03
N SER A 628 20.42 -5.76 -7.85
CA SER A 628 19.96 -6.57 -6.72
C SER A 628 20.59 -7.94 -6.76
N HIS A 629 20.74 -8.52 -5.59
CA HIS A 629 21.29 -9.86 -5.41
C HIS A 629 20.62 -10.91 -6.28
N LEU A 630 19.30 -11.02 -6.16
CA LEU A 630 18.53 -12.06 -6.86
C LEU A 630 18.54 -11.86 -8.38
N ALA A 631 18.64 -10.62 -8.86
CA ALA A 631 18.80 -10.34 -10.29
C ALA A 631 20.17 -10.76 -10.83
N ILE A 632 21.25 -10.56 -10.05
CA ILE A 632 22.59 -11.05 -10.39
C ILE A 632 22.56 -12.58 -10.43
N LEU A 633 22.01 -13.22 -9.40
CA LEU A 633 21.87 -14.67 -9.31
C LEU A 633 21.15 -15.25 -10.53
N ALA A 634 19.98 -14.72 -10.83
CA ALA A 634 19.19 -15.15 -11.97
C ALA A 634 19.92 -14.95 -13.30
N ARG A 635 20.69 -13.87 -13.46
CA ARG A 635 21.55 -13.67 -14.64
C ARG A 635 22.62 -14.76 -14.75
N GLU A 636 23.22 -15.19 -13.65
CA GLU A 636 24.22 -16.28 -13.65
C GLU A 636 23.59 -17.63 -14.03
N TYR A 637 22.37 -17.90 -13.55
CA TYR A 637 21.54 -19.04 -13.98
C TYR A 637 20.96 -18.90 -15.39
N GLY A 638 21.24 -17.80 -16.11
CA GLY A 638 20.71 -17.57 -17.45
C GLY A 638 19.19 -17.31 -17.50
N VAL A 639 18.58 -17.00 -16.35
CA VAL A 639 17.16 -16.69 -16.20
C VAL A 639 16.92 -15.21 -16.55
N PRO A 640 16.05 -14.91 -17.53
CA PRO A 640 15.72 -13.53 -17.90
C PRO A 640 14.97 -12.82 -16.76
N VAL A 641 15.48 -11.65 -16.35
CA VAL A 641 14.90 -10.86 -15.25
C VAL A 641 14.44 -9.49 -15.73
N VAL A 642 13.24 -9.09 -15.32
CA VAL A 642 12.71 -7.73 -15.48
C VAL A 642 12.30 -7.19 -14.11
N VAL A 643 12.92 -6.10 -13.68
CA VAL A 643 12.61 -5.43 -12.39
C VAL A 643 11.97 -4.07 -12.61
N GLY A 644 11.24 -3.56 -11.62
CA GLY A 644 10.61 -2.26 -11.74
C GLY A 644 9.48 -2.24 -12.77
N TYR A 645 8.77 -3.37 -12.94
CA TYR A 645 7.61 -3.51 -13.82
C TYR A 645 6.33 -3.14 -13.05
N PRO A 646 5.79 -1.91 -13.20
CA PRO A 646 4.75 -1.43 -12.29
C PRO A 646 3.48 -2.28 -12.38
N ASP A 647 2.92 -2.62 -11.22
CA ASP A 647 1.69 -3.40 -11.05
C ASP A 647 1.71 -4.77 -11.76
N ALA A 648 2.89 -5.42 -11.87
CA ALA A 648 3.06 -6.72 -12.52
C ALA A 648 2.08 -7.77 -12.00
N THR A 649 1.92 -7.88 -10.68
CA THR A 649 1.03 -8.86 -10.03
C THR A 649 -0.45 -8.64 -10.34
N ARG A 650 -0.82 -7.42 -10.79
CA ARG A 650 -2.19 -7.09 -11.21
C ARG A 650 -2.38 -7.16 -12.73
N ARG A 651 -1.31 -6.89 -13.49
CA ARG A 651 -1.35 -6.79 -14.96
C ARG A 651 -1.05 -8.10 -15.67
N LEU A 652 -0.32 -8.99 -15.01
CA LEU A 652 0.04 -10.32 -15.51
C LEU A 652 -0.72 -11.35 -14.65
N PRO A 653 -1.91 -11.81 -15.08
CA PRO A 653 -2.68 -12.76 -14.30
C PRO A 653 -1.97 -14.10 -14.21
N ASP A 654 -2.13 -14.77 -13.07
CA ASP A 654 -1.67 -16.14 -12.84
C ASP A 654 -2.19 -17.08 -13.93
N GLY A 655 -1.34 -17.95 -14.44
CA GLY A 655 -1.68 -18.86 -15.55
C GLY A 655 -1.51 -18.27 -16.97
N ALA A 656 -1.27 -16.96 -17.13
CA ALA A 656 -1.03 -16.39 -18.46
C ALA A 656 0.34 -16.77 -19.02
N VAL A 657 0.45 -17.06 -20.32
CA VAL A 657 1.77 -17.30 -20.95
C VAL A 657 2.37 -15.97 -21.37
N VAL A 658 3.58 -15.69 -20.88
CA VAL A 658 4.31 -14.45 -21.20
C VAL A 658 5.69 -14.78 -21.73
N GLN A 659 6.21 -13.89 -22.57
CA GLN A 659 7.60 -13.85 -22.98
C GLN A 659 8.30 -12.68 -22.27
N VAL A 660 9.40 -12.98 -21.60
CA VAL A 660 10.22 -12.04 -20.83
C VAL A 660 11.53 -11.82 -21.56
N ASP A 661 11.83 -10.57 -21.90
CA ASP A 661 13.14 -10.16 -22.42
C ASP A 661 13.87 -9.37 -21.33
N GLY A 662 14.80 -10.02 -20.65
CA GLY A 662 15.54 -9.42 -19.56
C GLY A 662 16.71 -8.53 -20.00
N ARG A 663 16.95 -8.37 -21.33
CA ARG A 663 17.84 -7.32 -21.86
C ARG A 663 17.07 -6.03 -22.09
N SER A 664 15.91 -6.12 -22.74
CA SER A 664 15.12 -4.93 -23.10
C SER A 664 14.20 -4.47 -21.95
N GLY A 665 13.85 -5.34 -21.00
CA GLY A 665 12.86 -5.05 -19.96
C GLY A 665 11.42 -5.18 -20.44
N GLU A 666 11.21 -5.78 -21.62
CA GLU A 666 9.90 -5.96 -22.23
C GLU A 666 9.26 -7.28 -21.81
N VAL A 667 7.95 -7.23 -21.53
CA VAL A 667 7.13 -8.41 -21.23
C VAL A 667 5.97 -8.42 -22.22
N ARG A 668 5.85 -9.49 -23.01
CA ARG A 668 4.80 -9.63 -24.02
C ARG A 668 3.86 -10.79 -23.65
N PRO A 669 2.53 -10.58 -23.67
CA PRO A 669 1.59 -11.69 -23.66
C PRO A 669 1.84 -12.56 -24.89
N SER A 670 2.02 -13.86 -24.69
CA SER A 670 2.05 -14.79 -25.80
C SER A 670 0.60 -15.05 -26.20
N ILE A 671 0.14 -14.41 -27.28
CA ILE A 671 -1.10 -14.83 -27.94
C ILE A 671 -0.79 -16.21 -28.51
N GLU A 672 -1.42 -17.26 -27.98
CA GLU A 672 -1.46 -18.53 -28.70
C GLU A 672 -2.18 -18.27 -30.02
N THR A 673 -1.41 -18.22 -31.11
CA THR A 673 -1.98 -18.58 -32.39
C THR A 673 -2.27 -20.07 -32.28
N GLU A 674 -3.54 -20.45 -32.07
CA GLU A 674 -4.04 -21.76 -32.44
C GLU A 674 -3.85 -21.93 -33.95
N GLU A 675 -2.63 -22.23 -34.40
CA GLU A 675 -2.45 -22.93 -35.67
C GLU A 675 -2.60 -24.42 -35.37
N HIS A 676 -3.82 -24.88 -35.66
CA HIS A 676 -4.20 -26.27 -35.77
C HIS A 676 -3.17 -27.10 -36.54
N ARG A 677 -2.73 -28.17 -35.86
CA ARG A 677 -2.28 -29.49 -36.36
C ARG A 677 -0.89 -29.63 -36.98
#